data_AF-A0AAN8CT50-F1
#
_entry.id   AF-A0AAN8CT50-F1
#
_cell.length_a   1.000
_cell.length_b   1.000
_cell.length_c   1.000
_cell.angle_alpha   90.00
_cell.angle_beta   90.00
_cell.angle_gamma   90.00
#
_symmetry.space_group_name_H-M   'P 1'
#
loop_
_entity.id
_entity.type
_entity.pdbx_description
1 polymer ?
#
loop_
_entity_poly.entity_id
_entity_poly.type
_entity_poly.pdbx_seq_one_letter_code
_entity_poly.pdbx_strand_id
1 'polypeptide(L)'
;MEGGDHSAGGSDESPSEAEFPSGREEGLTQEEQMSQDWLQNMEDSDSLASERLLSPRSRAEGPGPHSSPAWALALYGPEGFSAEVMEYAVNLGQHTESPCLDVKTQELQQQLMIETRNLKKTRNFYQKLQQQERKNKGSDNKLMLSKLKSQLAELRSKVVFLDTVKKYLEILSVDQWGLEVSLLPSLASCGPGSLDFHSSEDPSALSFGNSKGKSILQVGSPLGLMAYLYARNAALEGYIQQFLYTYRFLCTPKQLLQFIMDKFIAAARQGPDMSGEAEKIFHRSLDLLQFWITDCRQVDFTPKSSLLDTFESFLNTEVIPVDSRGEVLLAALHTPAYTTWSHRSESLLSLQEEDDSVCVHSSTEDLGRKWTFSRVVEPSAAMSKEDKAFSVATALPMPCSGSLADDLSTRERIPFSQNECSAQHVAQQLTVLQQEMFQGCHPVHFLNSRIQGVRDKVSAPNNRNVSQHGPPAEGGGPPVCEEPPSDSFLQQLLSYADSVANWIAAEIVICDSAKTQLALLTRFLWIGKHCYEWRNFATAMQVLGGLESVTVRQLPAWKHLSSKVCEILEELRAVQVFLKSDDLCLMGGGHTRRSPTLPSAHILAMHVQQQEIGAFTLTTGAYKWTKLRSIAKVVSQVHAFQEAVYPYSPDLDLQAYLRSRMARLSTSDLHLLAADNDANDFRQSSERQARRIQNTLRRVKATFQ
;
A
#
# COMPACT_ATOMS: atom_id res chain seq x y z
N MET A 1 44.77 -12.80 -52.73
CA MET A 1 43.77 -12.41 -53.74
C MET A 1 42.61 -11.79 -52.97
N GLU A 2 42.62 -10.48 -52.68
CA GLU A 2 42.87 -9.32 -53.57
C GLU A 2 41.80 -9.23 -54.67
N GLY A 3 41.25 -8.06 -55.00
CA GLY A 3 41.48 -6.73 -54.41
C GLY A 3 41.07 -5.62 -55.41
N GLY A 4 40.54 -4.51 -54.90
CA GLY A 4 40.12 -3.35 -55.70
C GLY A 4 38.75 -3.49 -56.40
N ASP A 5 38.09 -2.41 -56.82
CA ASP A 5 38.43 -1.00 -56.53
C ASP A 5 37.30 0.02 -56.79
N HIS A 6 37.31 1.12 -56.01
CA HIS A 6 36.67 2.45 -56.26
C HIS A 6 35.12 2.49 -56.33
N SER A 7 34.39 3.60 -56.08
CA SER A 7 34.63 4.95 -55.50
C SER A 7 33.25 5.59 -55.18
N ALA A 8 33.06 6.69 -54.44
CA ALA A 8 33.96 7.64 -53.76
C ALA A 8 33.49 7.80 -52.27
N GLY A 9 33.39 8.94 -51.54
CA GLY A 9 33.55 10.40 -51.76
C GLY A 9 32.33 11.18 -51.22
N GLY A 10 32.42 12.31 -50.50
CA GLY A 10 33.59 13.10 -50.07
C GLY A 10 33.38 13.80 -48.70
N SER A 11 34.20 14.82 -48.39
CA SER A 11 34.61 15.18 -47.01
C SER A 11 34.44 16.68 -46.63
N ASP A 12 35.11 17.11 -45.55
CA ASP A 12 35.59 18.48 -45.23
C ASP A 12 34.60 19.49 -44.59
N GLU A 13 35.01 20.54 -43.86
CA GLU A 13 36.03 20.73 -42.78
C GLU A 13 35.95 22.18 -42.22
N SER A 14 35.81 22.37 -40.89
CA SER A 14 36.29 23.55 -40.06
C SER A 14 35.96 25.01 -40.52
N PRO A 15 36.50 26.11 -39.91
CA PRO A 15 37.02 26.38 -38.54
C PRO A 15 35.96 27.23 -37.72
N SER A 16 36.17 28.19 -36.80
CA SER A 16 37.31 28.93 -36.16
C SER A 16 36.87 29.39 -34.73
N GLU A 17 37.72 29.70 -33.74
CA GLU A 17 38.50 30.94 -33.43
C GLU A 17 37.69 32.26 -33.25
N ALA A 18 37.96 33.17 -32.28
CA ALA A 18 38.74 33.12 -31.02
C ALA A 18 38.51 34.38 -30.13
N GLU A 19 39.20 34.43 -28.97
CA GLU A 19 39.61 35.60 -28.14
C GLU A 19 38.62 36.34 -27.19
N PHE A 20 39.19 36.77 -26.05
CA PHE A 20 38.65 37.70 -25.03
C PHE A 20 39.22 39.13 -25.26
N PRO A 21 38.66 40.16 -24.60
CA PRO A 21 39.47 40.79 -23.54
C PRO A 21 38.68 41.21 -22.27
N SER A 22 39.41 41.73 -21.28
CA SER A 22 38.90 42.11 -19.95
C SER A 22 38.50 43.59 -19.81
N GLY A 23 37.62 43.88 -18.85
CA GLY A 23 37.33 45.23 -18.34
C GLY A 23 37.46 45.27 -16.80
N ARG A 24 37.70 46.45 -16.22
CA ARG A 24 38.15 46.65 -14.83
C ARG A 24 37.41 47.80 -14.14
N GLU A 25 37.63 47.91 -12.83
CA GLU A 25 37.53 49.10 -11.94
C GLU A 25 36.21 49.44 -11.22
N GLU A 26 36.38 49.67 -9.90
CA GLU A 26 35.70 50.61 -8.98
C GLU A 26 34.18 50.49 -8.71
N GLY A 27 33.66 50.83 -7.51
CA GLY A 27 34.31 51.23 -6.25
C GLY A 27 33.30 51.81 -5.22
N LEU A 28 33.72 51.96 -3.95
CA LEU A 28 33.00 52.60 -2.81
C LEU A 28 31.75 51.84 -2.26
N THR A 29 31.45 51.57 -0.98
CA THR A 29 31.85 51.95 0.42
C THR A 29 30.90 52.88 1.20
N GLN A 30 30.10 52.29 2.09
CA GLN A 30 29.58 52.77 3.40
C GLN A 30 29.07 51.50 4.14
N GLU A 31 29.32 51.21 5.43
CA GLU A 31 29.16 51.96 6.70
C GLU A 31 27.68 52.22 7.06
N GLU A 32 27.15 51.93 8.25
CA GLU A 32 27.75 51.32 9.46
C GLU A 32 26.69 50.71 10.43
N GLN A 33 27.14 49.72 11.25
CA GLN A 33 26.72 49.36 12.63
C GLN A 33 25.26 49.04 13.07
N MET A 34 25.21 48.32 14.20
CA MET A 34 24.07 47.97 15.09
C MET A 34 22.97 47.02 14.55
N SER A 35 22.43 46.07 15.32
CA SER A 35 22.63 45.76 16.75
C SER A 35 23.13 44.33 16.97
N GLN A 36 23.93 44.13 18.04
CA GLN A 36 24.04 42.83 18.71
C GLN A 36 22.89 42.68 19.73
N ASP A 37 22.76 41.48 20.31
CA ASP A 37 21.69 40.95 21.18
C ASP A 37 20.68 40.05 20.43
N TRP A 38 20.39 38.82 20.84
CA TRP A 38 20.75 38.09 22.07
C TRP A 38 21.47 36.78 21.79
N LEU A 39 22.44 36.41 22.64
CA LEU A 39 23.07 35.09 22.65
C LEU A 39 23.04 34.49 24.07
N GLN A 40 21.84 34.38 24.64
CA GLN A 40 21.66 33.81 25.98
C GLN A 40 20.42 32.91 26.05
N ASN A 41 20.68 31.61 25.89
CA ASN A 41 20.13 30.52 26.72
C ASN A 41 20.83 29.22 26.30
N MET A 42 22.00 28.99 26.90
CA MET A 42 22.47 27.63 27.14
C MET A 42 21.61 27.06 28.26
N GLU A 43 20.90 25.97 28.00
CA GLU A 43 20.57 25.00 29.04
C GLU A 43 20.87 23.61 28.50
N ASP A 44 21.82 22.94 29.15
CA ASP A 44 22.10 21.54 28.90
C ASP A 44 20.91 20.68 29.33
N SER A 45 20.69 19.60 28.61
CA SER A 45 19.76 18.54 29.02
C SER A 45 20.36 17.18 28.70
N ASP A 46 21.55 16.94 29.28
CA ASP A 46 22.08 15.59 29.48
C ASP A 46 21.19 14.86 30.52
N SER A 47 20.03 14.37 30.05
CA SER A 47 19.17 13.48 30.81
C SER A 47 19.83 12.10 30.95
N LEU A 48 20.81 12.00 31.86
CA LEU A 48 21.51 10.76 32.22
C LEU A 48 20.55 9.80 32.95
N ALA A 49 19.68 9.14 32.18
CA ALA A 49 18.99 7.92 32.60
C ALA A 49 20.05 6.87 32.97
N SER A 50 20.26 6.68 34.27
CA SER A 50 21.33 5.84 34.80
C SER A 50 20.94 4.36 34.81
N GLU A 51 21.00 3.73 33.63
CA GLU A 51 20.98 2.27 33.52
C GLU A 51 22.26 1.69 34.13
N ARG A 52 22.19 1.38 35.42
CA ARG A 52 23.30 0.75 36.17
C ARG A 52 23.47 -0.69 35.71
N LEU A 53 24.72 -1.04 35.39
CA LEU A 53 25.18 -2.42 35.28
C LEU A 53 24.77 -3.23 36.53
N LEU A 54 23.93 -4.24 36.34
CA LEU A 54 23.65 -5.31 37.31
C LEU A 54 23.59 -6.65 36.57
N SER A 55 24.22 -7.66 37.17
CA SER A 55 24.38 -9.01 36.61
C SER A 55 23.08 -9.84 36.68
N PRO A 56 22.97 -10.96 35.95
CA PRO A 56 21.68 -11.42 35.43
C PRO A 56 20.85 -12.24 36.42
N ARG A 57 19.55 -11.95 36.47
CA ARG A 57 18.38 -12.88 36.50
C ARG A 57 17.10 -12.06 36.69
N SER A 58 15.98 -12.52 36.13
CA SER A 58 14.63 -11.97 36.31
C SER A 58 14.44 -10.46 36.08
N ARG A 59 14.23 -10.07 34.82
CA ARG A 59 13.19 -9.10 34.47
C ARG A 59 12.58 -9.44 33.12
N ALA A 60 11.26 -9.44 33.03
CA ALA A 60 10.53 -9.62 31.80
C ALA A 60 10.32 -8.25 31.14
N GLU A 61 11.11 -7.96 30.11
CA GLU A 61 10.76 -6.97 29.09
C GLU A 61 10.35 -7.76 27.85
N GLY A 62 9.05 -7.80 27.57
CA GLY A 62 8.51 -8.57 26.47
C GLY A 62 8.97 -8.02 25.11
N PRO A 63 9.08 -8.85 24.06
CA PRO A 63 9.40 -8.37 22.73
C PRO A 63 8.39 -7.31 22.27
N GLY A 64 8.89 -6.13 21.89
CA GLY A 64 8.06 -5.12 21.24
C GLY A 64 7.50 -5.64 19.90
N PRO A 65 6.34 -5.12 19.44
CA PRO A 65 5.67 -5.66 18.25
C PRO A 65 6.59 -5.68 17.02
N HIS A 66 6.76 -6.87 16.45
CA HIS A 66 7.70 -7.17 15.37
C HIS A 66 7.57 -6.16 14.21
N SER A 67 8.70 -5.57 13.81
CA SER A 67 8.72 -4.37 12.97
C SER A 67 9.12 -4.65 11.51
N SER A 68 8.89 -5.87 11.05
CA SER A 68 9.10 -6.31 9.66
C SER A 68 7.77 -6.34 8.89
N PRO A 69 7.67 -5.79 7.66
CA PRO A 69 6.44 -5.89 6.88
C PRO A 69 6.16 -7.33 6.44
N ALA A 70 5.11 -7.95 6.98
CA ALA A 70 4.69 -9.33 6.71
C ALA A 70 4.53 -9.65 5.20
N TRP A 71 4.14 -8.66 4.39
CA TRP A 71 4.05 -8.81 2.93
C TRP A 71 5.40 -9.17 2.29
N ALA A 72 6.53 -8.73 2.84
CA ALA A 72 7.86 -8.94 2.27
C ALA A 72 8.27 -10.42 2.34
N LEU A 73 7.99 -11.07 3.47
CA LEU A 73 8.17 -12.50 3.65
C LEU A 73 7.22 -13.29 2.75
N ALA A 74 5.95 -12.88 2.65
CA ALA A 74 5.00 -13.55 1.76
C ALA A 74 5.46 -13.52 0.29
N LEU A 75 6.02 -12.39 -0.17
CA LEU A 75 6.44 -12.16 -1.55
C LEU A 75 7.79 -12.79 -1.89
N TYR A 76 8.82 -12.56 -1.08
CA TYR A 76 10.21 -12.94 -1.37
C TYR A 76 10.73 -14.12 -0.54
N GLY A 77 10.14 -14.38 0.64
CA GLY A 77 10.63 -15.38 1.59
C GLY A 77 12.12 -15.16 1.91
N PRO A 78 12.98 -16.18 1.76
CA PRO A 78 14.40 -16.06 2.11
C PRO A 78 15.20 -15.20 1.12
N GLU A 79 14.65 -14.92 -0.07
CA GLU A 79 15.29 -14.07 -1.10
C GLU A 79 15.11 -12.56 -0.79
N GLY A 80 14.36 -12.21 0.26
CA GLY A 80 14.17 -10.83 0.72
C GLY A 80 15.35 -10.23 1.50
N PHE A 81 16.37 -11.04 1.85
CA PHE A 81 17.57 -10.60 2.56
C PHE A 81 18.81 -10.76 1.67
N SER A 82 19.71 -9.77 1.70
CA SER A 82 20.97 -9.87 0.96
C SER A 82 21.94 -10.86 1.63
N ALA A 83 22.89 -11.40 0.84
CA ALA A 83 23.96 -12.23 1.37
C ALA A 83 24.75 -11.51 2.48
N GLU A 84 25.00 -10.22 2.32
CA GLU A 84 25.67 -9.34 3.30
C GLU A 84 24.93 -9.28 4.64
N VAL A 85 23.58 -9.18 4.62
CA VAL A 85 22.76 -9.18 5.85
C VAL A 85 22.85 -10.52 6.56
N MET A 86 22.78 -11.62 5.81
CA MET A 86 22.87 -12.98 6.37
C MET A 86 24.27 -13.28 6.93
N GLU A 87 25.33 -12.88 6.21
CA GLU A 87 26.72 -13.03 6.65
C GLU A 87 27.02 -12.18 7.90
N TYR A 88 26.58 -10.91 7.92
CA TYR A 88 26.72 -10.05 9.09
C TYR A 88 25.99 -10.64 10.31
N ALA A 89 24.75 -11.15 10.13
CA ALA A 89 24.01 -11.82 11.19
C ALA A 89 24.68 -13.11 11.70
N VAL A 90 25.39 -13.85 10.84
CA VAL A 90 26.23 -14.99 11.25
C VAL A 90 27.44 -14.53 12.05
N ASN A 91 28.07 -13.40 11.66
CA ASN A 91 29.29 -12.89 12.28
C ASN A 91 29.09 -12.17 13.64
N LEU A 92 27.90 -11.62 13.92
CA LEU A 92 27.56 -11.10 15.25
C LEU A 92 27.83 -12.15 16.36
N GLY A 93 28.30 -11.73 17.52
CA GLY A 93 28.52 -12.59 18.69
C GLY A 93 29.79 -13.42 18.67
N GLN A 94 30.62 -13.39 17.60
CA GLN A 94 31.85 -14.21 17.47
C GLN A 94 32.89 -14.02 18.58
N HIS A 95 32.75 -12.98 19.41
CA HIS A 95 33.58 -12.76 20.61
C HIS A 95 33.14 -13.59 21.84
N THR A 96 32.09 -14.42 21.70
CA THR A 96 31.56 -15.33 22.74
C THR A 96 31.78 -16.79 22.32
N GLU A 97 32.16 -17.66 23.26
CA GLU A 97 32.42 -19.09 22.98
C GLU A 97 31.19 -19.86 22.46
N SER A 98 29.97 -19.37 22.73
CA SER A 98 28.72 -19.85 22.14
C SER A 98 27.72 -18.69 22.00
N PRO A 99 27.60 -18.07 20.81
CA PRO A 99 26.73 -16.92 20.60
C PRO A 99 25.26 -17.33 20.37
N CYS A 100 24.42 -17.22 21.39
CA CYS A 100 22.97 -17.31 21.25
C CYS A 100 22.38 -16.09 20.51
N LEU A 101 21.10 -16.19 20.10
CA LEU A 101 20.41 -15.11 19.40
C LEU A 101 20.24 -13.84 20.27
N ASP A 102 20.18 -13.97 21.60
CA ASP A 102 20.09 -12.81 22.50
C ASP A 102 21.36 -11.96 22.46
N VAL A 103 22.55 -12.59 22.53
CA VAL A 103 23.86 -11.92 22.41
C VAL A 103 23.97 -11.20 21.07
N LYS A 104 23.61 -11.88 19.97
CA LYS A 104 23.59 -11.28 18.62
C LYS A 104 22.65 -10.07 18.54
N THR A 105 21.48 -10.15 19.18
CA THR A 105 20.49 -9.08 19.20
C THR A 105 20.95 -7.89 20.05
N GLN A 106 21.60 -8.14 21.19
CA GLN A 106 22.18 -7.10 22.05
C GLN A 106 23.34 -6.37 21.38
N GLU A 107 24.27 -7.09 20.75
CA GLU A 107 25.39 -6.51 19.99
C GLU A 107 24.89 -5.64 18.83
N LEU A 108 23.92 -6.13 18.06
CA LEU A 108 23.29 -5.36 16.99
C LEU A 108 22.57 -4.11 17.51
N GLN A 109 21.81 -4.22 18.60
CA GLN A 109 21.09 -3.10 19.19
C GLN A 109 22.06 -2.03 19.73
N GLN A 110 23.22 -2.43 20.26
CA GLN A 110 24.30 -1.51 20.64
C GLN A 110 24.86 -0.77 19.41
N GLN A 111 25.17 -1.49 18.32
CA GLN A 111 25.68 -0.87 17.10
C GLN A 111 24.65 0.08 16.46
N LEU A 112 23.37 -0.32 16.41
CA LEU A 112 22.27 0.49 15.91
C LEU A 112 22.09 1.79 16.73
N MET A 113 22.22 1.71 18.06
CA MET A 113 22.19 2.87 18.95
C MET A 113 23.36 3.84 18.65
N ILE A 114 24.57 3.31 18.48
CA ILE A 114 25.77 4.10 18.17
C ILE A 114 25.60 4.84 16.84
N GLU A 115 25.21 4.14 15.76
CA GLU A 115 25.11 4.76 14.44
C GLU A 115 23.91 5.71 14.32
N THR A 116 22.80 5.43 14.99
CA THR A 116 21.67 6.38 15.09
C THR A 116 22.09 7.65 15.83
N ARG A 117 22.90 7.54 16.91
CA ARG A 117 23.45 8.70 17.62
C ARG A 117 24.46 9.47 16.76
N ASN A 118 25.26 8.78 15.93
CA ASN A 118 26.17 9.39 14.97
C ASN A 118 25.41 10.14 13.88
N LEU A 119 24.41 9.52 13.25
CA LEU A 119 23.53 10.13 12.24
C LEU A 119 22.86 11.40 12.78
N LYS A 120 22.33 11.36 14.01
CA LYS A 120 21.73 12.54 14.68
C LYS A 120 22.75 13.66 14.91
N LYS A 121 23.97 13.35 15.37
CA LYS A 121 25.06 14.34 15.53
C LYS A 121 25.42 14.99 14.18
N THR A 122 25.65 14.19 13.14
CA THR A 122 26.03 14.68 11.81
C THR A 122 24.92 15.52 11.17
N ARG A 123 23.64 15.15 11.34
CA ARG A 123 22.50 15.93 10.81
C ARG A 123 22.40 17.30 11.49
N ASN A 124 22.52 17.33 12.81
CA ASN A 124 22.53 18.58 13.58
C ASN A 124 23.72 19.49 13.20
N PHE A 125 24.90 18.92 12.91
CA PHE A 125 26.07 19.68 12.46
C PHE A 125 25.90 20.22 11.04
N TYR A 126 25.38 19.40 10.11
CA TYR A 126 25.04 19.82 8.75
C TYR A 126 24.05 20.99 8.73
N GLN A 127 22.97 20.90 9.52
CA GLN A 127 21.98 21.98 9.64
C GLN A 127 22.58 23.28 10.17
N LYS A 128 23.42 23.22 11.21
CA LYS A 128 24.15 24.39 11.74
C LYS A 128 25.07 25.01 10.68
N LEU A 129 25.83 24.19 9.95
CA LEU A 129 26.74 24.67 8.91
C LEU A 129 26.01 25.24 7.70
N GLN A 130 24.87 24.66 7.31
CA GLN A 130 24.00 25.18 6.24
C GLN A 130 23.38 26.53 6.63
N GLN A 131 22.95 26.69 7.89
CA GLN A 131 22.50 27.98 8.41
C GLN A 131 23.65 29.01 8.48
N GLN A 132 24.88 28.56 8.75
CA GLN A 132 26.08 29.41 8.73
C GLN A 132 26.47 29.82 7.30
N GLU A 133 26.33 28.96 6.29
CA GLU A 133 26.57 29.31 4.88
C GLU A 133 25.55 30.33 4.37
N ARG A 134 24.27 30.18 4.75
CA ARG A 134 23.20 31.16 4.44
C ARG A 134 23.50 32.56 5.00
N LYS A 135 24.28 32.66 6.09
CA LYS A 135 24.75 33.94 6.68
C LYS A 135 26.07 34.41 6.07
N ASN A 136 27.05 33.51 5.95
CA ASN A 136 28.43 33.80 5.56
C ASN A 136 28.80 33.03 4.28
N LYS A 137 28.79 33.72 3.14
CA LYS A 137 29.08 33.17 1.79
C LYS A 137 30.58 32.86 1.57
N GLY A 138 31.14 31.95 2.36
CA GLY A 138 32.50 31.42 2.19
C GLY A 138 32.56 30.19 1.26
N SER A 139 33.65 30.03 0.52
CA SER A 139 33.92 28.86 -0.35
C SER A 139 33.95 27.54 0.42
N ASP A 140 34.63 27.54 1.55
CA ASP A 140 35.09 26.30 2.20
C ASP A 140 33.93 25.56 2.88
N ASN A 141 32.92 26.32 3.33
CA ASN A 141 31.65 25.80 3.85
C ASN A 141 30.95 24.90 2.82
N LYS A 142 31.00 25.23 1.51
CA LYS A 142 30.35 24.43 0.46
C LYS A 142 31.02 23.06 0.27
N LEU A 143 32.35 23.02 0.31
CA LEU A 143 33.11 21.76 0.21
C LEU A 143 32.90 20.89 1.47
N MET A 144 32.77 21.51 2.64
CA MET A 144 32.45 20.80 3.87
C MET A 144 30.99 20.27 3.86
N LEU A 145 30.04 21.06 3.36
CA LEU A 145 28.63 20.65 3.23
C LEU A 145 28.42 19.51 2.23
N SER A 146 29.11 19.49 1.08
CA SER A 146 29.02 18.37 0.14
C SER A 146 29.61 17.08 0.73
N LYS A 147 30.73 17.17 1.44
CA LYS A 147 31.31 16.03 2.19
C LYS A 147 30.36 15.52 3.29
N LEU A 148 29.70 16.41 4.03
CA LEU A 148 28.70 16.04 5.03
C LEU A 148 27.43 15.44 4.40
N LYS A 149 26.95 15.94 3.26
CA LYS A 149 25.81 15.35 2.52
C LYS A 149 26.11 13.90 2.10
N SER A 150 27.36 13.62 1.70
CA SER A 150 27.85 12.24 1.45
C SER A 150 27.88 11.39 2.73
N GLN A 151 28.51 11.87 3.81
CA GLN A 151 28.58 11.15 5.10
C GLN A 151 27.19 10.89 5.72
N LEU A 152 26.21 11.78 5.49
CA LEU A 152 24.82 11.57 5.90
C LEU A 152 24.13 10.48 5.08
N ALA A 153 24.41 10.39 3.78
CA ALA A 153 23.90 9.30 2.95
C ALA A 153 24.49 7.94 3.36
N GLU A 154 25.80 7.90 3.65
CA GLU A 154 26.49 6.71 4.17
C GLU A 154 25.92 6.26 5.53
N LEU A 155 25.80 7.16 6.51
CA LEU A 155 25.23 6.86 7.82
C LEU A 155 23.76 6.43 7.75
N ARG A 156 22.95 7.06 6.87
CA ARG A 156 21.56 6.63 6.60
C ARG A 156 21.53 5.20 6.04
N SER A 157 22.37 4.89 5.06
CA SER A 157 22.48 3.55 4.47
C SER A 157 22.89 2.50 5.53
N LYS A 158 23.86 2.83 6.39
CA LYS A 158 24.33 1.95 7.47
C LYS A 158 23.25 1.66 8.52
N VAL A 159 22.46 2.67 8.92
CA VAL A 159 21.32 2.46 9.84
C VAL A 159 20.26 1.55 9.19
N VAL A 160 19.88 1.81 7.93
CA VAL A 160 18.91 0.97 7.19
C VAL A 160 19.41 -0.47 7.01
N PHE A 161 20.71 -0.68 6.80
CA PHE A 161 21.31 -2.02 6.79
C PHE A 161 21.16 -2.71 8.15
N LEU A 162 21.52 -2.05 9.25
CA LEU A 162 21.42 -2.62 10.60
C LEU A 162 19.95 -2.91 11.00
N ASP A 163 18.99 -2.06 10.61
CA ASP A 163 17.55 -2.35 10.76
C ASP A 163 17.09 -3.56 9.93
N THR A 164 17.74 -3.83 8.79
CA THR A 164 17.45 -5.00 7.96
C THR A 164 18.02 -6.28 8.58
N VAL A 165 19.23 -6.21 9.17
CA VAL A 165 19.78 -7.28 10.02
C VAL A 165 18.88 -7.54 11.23
N LYS A 166 18.33 -6.49 11.85
CA LYS A 166 17.44 -6.62 13.01
C LYS A 166 16.18 -7.39 12.65
N LYS A 167 15.51 -7.04 11.54
CA LYS A 167 14.35 -7.79 11.02
C LYS A 167 14.69 -9.25 10.72
N TYR A 168 15.89 -9.53 10.23
CA TYR A 168 16.36 -10.91 10.02
C TYR A 168 16.56 -11.68 11.33
N LEU A 169 17.16 -11.07 12.36
CA LEU A 169 17.26 -11.69 13.70
C LEU A 169 15.88 -11.89 14.36
N GLU A 170 14.96 -10.93 14.22
CA GLU A 170 13.57 -11.07 14.69
C GLU A 170 12.91 -12.34 14.10
N ILE A 171 13.12 -12.62 12.81
CA ILE A 171 12.61 -13.85 12.15
C ILE A 171 13.30 -15.11 12.66
N LEU A 172 14.63 -15.09 12.84
CA LEU A 172 15.36 -16.23 13.40
C LEU A 172 14.93 -16.54 14.85
N SER A 173 14.56 -15.53 15.63
CA SER A 173 14.04 -15.69 16.99
C SER A 173 12.66 -16.35 17.08
N VAL A 174 11.89 -16.32 15.97
CA VAL A 174 10.67 -17.11 15.80
C VAL A 174 11.01 -18.51 15.27
N ASP A 175 11.93 -18.63 14.30
CA ASP A 175 12.25 -19.91 13.69
C ASP A 175 13.12 -20.86 14.52
N GLN A 176 13.72 -20.39 15.63
CA GLN A 176 14.27 -21.27 16.66
C GLN A 176 13.21 -22.19 17.29
N TRP A 177 11.95 -21.74 17.36
CA TRP A 177 10.79 -22.52 17.82
C TRP A 177 10.19 -23.39 16.71
N GLY A 178 11.01 -23.84 15.76
CA GLY A 178 10.61 -24.73 14.67
C GLY A 178 10.81 -26.20 14.99
N LEU A 179 9.81 -27.01 14.67
CA LEU A 179 9.90 -28.47 14.67
C LEU A 179 10.57 -28.99 13.39
N GLU A 180 11.23 -30.13 13.48
CA GLU A 180 11.73 -30.84 12.30
C GLU A 180 10.59 -31.45 11.49
N VAL A 181 10.74 -31.46 10.16
CA VAL A 181 9.64 -31.74 9.20
C VAL A 181 9.02 -33.13 9.38
N SER A 182 9.80 -34.12 9.83
CA SER A 182 9.36 -35.49 10.10
C SER A 182 8.43 -35.64 11.32
N LEU A 183 8.30 -34.61 12.16
CA LEU A 183 7.38 -34.61 13.31
C LEU A 183 6.00 -34.05 12.95
N LEU A 184 5.87 -33.36 11.81
CA LEU A 184 4.67 -32.61 11.43
C LEU A 184 3.44 -33.50 11.11
N PRO A 185 3.56 -34.70 10.50
CA PRO A 185 2.40 -35.59 10.33
C PRO A 185 1.81 -36.07 11.67
N SER A 186 2.67 -36.27 12.67
CA SER A 186 2.27 -36.59 14.05
C SER A 186 1.60 -35.38 14.71
N LEU A 187 2.17 -34.17 14.56
CA LEU A 187 1.52 -32.94 15.03
C LEU A 187 0.14 -32.71 14.38
N ALA A 188 0.01 -32.98 13.07
CA ALA A 188 -1.25 -32.85 12.33
C ALA A 188 -2.35 -33.79 12.85
N SER A 189 -1.98 -34.94 13.43
CA SER A 189 -2.91 -35.95 13.95
C SER A 189 -3.10 -35.93 15.48
N CYS A 190 -2.22 -35.27 16.24
CA CYS A 190 -2.35 -35.09 17.69
C CYS A 190 -3.63 -34.29 18.06
N GLY A 191 -4.54 -34.95 18.78
CA GLY A 191 -5.72 -34.33 19.38
C GLY A 191 -5.44 -33.58 20.70
N PRO A 192 -6.46 -32.94 21.31
CA PRO A 192 -6.32 -32.07 22.49
C PRO A 192 -5.95 -32.81 23.79
N GLY A 193 -4.70 -33.22 23.93
CA GLY A 193 -4.14 -33.75 25.19
C GLY A 193 -3.04 -34.79 25.08
N SER A 194 -2.58 -35.15 23.88
CA SER A 194 -1.36 -35.95 23.67
C SER A 194 -0.39 -35.17 22.76
N LEU A 195 0.90 -35.35 23.01
CA LEU A 195 2.01 -34.91 22.16
C LEU A 195 2.97 -36.10 21.92
N ASP A 196 2.41 -37.25 21.55
CA ASP A 196 3.17 -38.47 21.27
C ASP A 196 3.89 -38.37 19.91
N PHE A 197 5.10 -37.79 19.92
CA PHE A 197 5.88 -37.58 18.70
C PHE A 197 6.54 -38.85 18.19
N HIS A 198 6.14 -39.24 16.98
CA HIS A 198 6.85 -40.22 16.16
C HIS A 198 7.32 -39.56 14.86
N SER A 199 8.53 -39.89 14.42
CA SER A 199 9.02 -39.48 13.11
C SER A 199 8.27 -40.24 12.02
N SER A 200 7.57 -39.53 11.13
CA SER A 200 6.77 -40.11 10.05
C SER A 200 7.07 -39.39 8.73
N GLU A 201 7.26 -40.17 7.67
CA GLU A 201 7.36 -39.68 6.29
C GLU A 201 6.05 -39.89 5.51
N ASP A 202 4.90 -39.98 6.19
CA ASP A 202 3.60 -40.21 5.55
C ASP A 202 3.27 -39.11 4.51
N PRO A 203 3.25 -39.44 3.20
CA PRO A 203 2.98 -38.47 2.15
C PRO A 203 1.49 -38.06 2.08
N SER A 204 0.61 -38.67 2.88
CA SER A 204 -0.80 -38.26 2.98
C SER A 204 -0.97 -36.90 3.68
N ALA A 205 -0.08 -36.58 4.63
CA ALA A 205 -0.12 -35.34 5.39
C ALA A 205 0.54 -34.18 4.64
N LEU A 206 1.76 -34.38 4.14
CA LEU A 206 2.58 -33.37 3.46
C LEU A 206 3.44 -34.05 2.39
N SER A 207 3.57 -33.44 1.21
CA SER A 207 4.47 -33.92 0.15
C SER A 207 5.35 -32.81 -0.42
N PHE A 208 6.62 -33.15 -0.62
CA PHE A 208 7.68 -32.22 -0.96
C PHE A 208 8.28 -32.54 -2.34
N GLY A 209 8.66 -31.50 -3.07
CA GLY A 209 9.38 -31.58 -4.33
C GLY A 209 10.78 -31.02 -4.16
N ASN A 210 11.78 -31.74 -4.68
CA ASN A 210 13.16 -31.26 -4.65
C ASN A 210 13.39 -30.27 -5.79
N SER A 211 13.85 -29.05 -5.49
CA SER A 211 14.24 -28.06 -6.48
C SER A 211 15.51 -27.32 -6.05
N LYS A 212 16.50 -27.21 -6.94
CA LYS A 212 17.82 -26.62 -6.65
C LYS A 212 18.50 -27.19 -5.37
N GLY A 213 18.21 -28.45 -5.01
CA GLY A 213 18.72 -29.10 -3.80
C GLY A 213 17.97 -28.76 -2.50
N LYS A 214 16.90 -27.95 -2.56
CA LYS A 214 16.01 -27.68 -1.42
C LYS A 214 14.72 -28.47 -1.55
N SER A 215 14.27 -29.06 -0.45
CA SER A 215 12.95 -29.67 -0.31
C SER A 215 11.90 -28.56 -0.16
N ILE A 216 10.97 -28.43 -1.12
CA ILE A 216 9.92 -27.40 -1.08
C ILE A 216 8.55 -28.08 -1.06
N LEU A 217 7.74 -27.74 -0.06
CA LEU A 217 6.36 -28.21 0.08
C LEU A 217 5.53 -27.95 -1.19
N GLN A 218 4.91 -29.01 -1.72
CA GLN A 218 4.09 -28.97 -2.95
C GLN A 218 2.60 -29.16 -2.65
N VAL A 219 2.27 -30.10 -1.77
CA VAL A 219 0.89 -30.50 -1.47
C VAL A 219 0.76 -30.89 0.02
N GLY A 220 -0.41 -30.75 0.62
CA GLY A 220 -0.69 -31.29 1.94
C GLY A 220 -2.18 -31.46 2.24
N SER A 221 -2.53 -32.26 3.24
CA SER A 221 -3.87 -32.26 3.83
C SER A 221 -4.10 -30.95 4.61
N PRO A 222 -5.36 -30.54 4.89
CA PRO A 222 -5.61 -29.30 5.64
C PRO A 222 -4.89 -29.26 7.00
N LEU A 223 -4.92 -30.37 7.74
CA LEU A 223 -4.22 -30.52 9.03
C LEU A 223 -2.69 -30.56 8.86
N GLY A 224 -2.18 -31.17 7.78
CA GLY A 224 -0.76 -31.15 7.45
C GLY A 224 -0.24 -29.75 7.17
N LEU A 225 -0.98 -28.95 6.40
CA LEU A 225 -0.65 -27.56 6.12
C LEU A 225 -0.74 -26.69 7.39
N MET A 226 -1.75 -26.90 8.25
CA MET A 226 -1.79 -26.28 9.59
C MET A 226 -0.57 -26.66 10.44
N ALA A 227 -0.15 -27.93 10.44
CA ALA A 227 1.04 -28.38 11.16
C ALA A 227 2.33 -27.75 10.61
N TYR A 228 2.41 -27.47 9.30
CA TYR A 228 3.58 -26.83 8.70
C TYR A 228 3.79 -25.36 9.15
N LEU A 229 2.80 -24.73 9.79
CA LEU A 229 3.01 -23.47 10.53
C LEU A 229 4.04 -23.61 11.68
N TYR A 230 4.22 -24.83 12.20
CA TYR A 230 5.20 -25.17 13.23
C TYR A 230 6.54 -25.67 12.67
N ALA A 231 6.70 -25.73 11.35
CA ALA A 231 7.93 -26.20 10.72
C ALA A 231 9.10 -25.23 10.99
N ARG A 232 10.30 -25.79 11.11
CA ARG A 232 11.55 -25.03 11.04
C ARG A 232 11.67 -24.28 9.71
N ASN A 233 12.09 -23.03 9.77
CA ASN A 233 12.14 -22.07 8.65
C ASN A 233 10.77 -21.58 8.14
N ALA A 234 9.64 -21.87 8.81
CA ALA A 234 8.31 -21.45 8.35
C ALA A 234 8.11 -19.91 8.34
N ALA A 235 8.78 -19.17 9.23
CA ALA A 235 8.76 -17.71 9.19
C ALA A 235 9.67 -17.16 8.08
N LEU A 236 10.89 -17.70 7.96
CA LEU A 236 11.89 -17.28 6.95
C LEU A 236 11.48 -17.62 5.51
N GLU A 237 10.74 -18.71 5.27
CA GLU A 237 10.11 -19.00 3.98
C GLU A 237 8.89 -18.11 3.66
N GLY A 238 8.44 -17.31 4.63
CA GLY A 238 7.18 -16.58 4.58
C GLY A 238 5.95 -17.48 4.55
N TYR A 239 6.09 -18.75 4.95
CA TYR A 239 4.99 -19.72 4.93
C TYR A 239 3.83 -19.26 5.81
N ILE A 240 4.12 -18.74 7.00
CA ILE A 240 3.12 -18.24 7.94
C ILE A 240 2.24 -17.18 7.29
N GLN A 241 2.84 -16.16 6.66
CA GLN A 241 2.11 -15.07 6.01
C GLN A 241 1.39 -15.55 4.74
N GLN A 242 2.03 -16.43 3.95
CA GLN A 242 1.38 -17.07 2.78
C GLN A 242 0.13 -17.87 3.19
N PHE A 243 0.18 -18.56 4.34
CA PHE A 243 -0.93 -19.30 4.90
C PHE A 243 -2.00 -18.37 5.48
N LEU A 244 -1.64 -17.35 6.27
CA LEU A 244 -2.60 -16.40 6.86
C LEU A 244 -3.42 -15.65 5.80
N TYR A 245 -2.84 -15.34 4.64
CA TYR A 245 -3.61 -14.81 3.50
C TYR A 245 -4.52 -15.86 2.85
N THR A 246 -4.11 -17.13 2.73
CA THR A 246 -4.79 -18.11 1.85
C THR A 246 -5.50 -19.29 2.54
N TYR A 247 -5.46 -19.43 3.86
CA TYR A 247 -6.10 -20.55 4.58
C TYR A 247 -7.62 -20.64 4.36
N ARG A 248 -8.28 -19.53 3.98
CA ARG A 248 -9.72 -19.49 3.70
C ARG A 248 -10.12 -20.34 2.47
N PHE A 249 -9.15 -20.85 1.70
CA PHE A 249 -9.37 -21.90 0.69
C PHE A 249 -9.37 -23.33 1.25
N LEU A 250 -8.84 -23.58 2.46
CA LEU A 250 -8.66 -24.92 3.05
C LEU A 250 -9.36 -25.14 4.40
N CYS A 251 -9.63 -24.09 5.17
CA CYS A 251 -10.36 -24.16 6.44
C CYS A 251 -11.05 -22.83 6.82
N THR A 252 -11.93 -22.89 7.82
CA THR A 252 -12.54 -21.71 8.46
C THR A 252 -11.62 -21.13 9.55
N PRO A 253 -11.79 -19.83 9.92
CA PRO A 253 -11.05 -19.23 11.03
C PRO A 253 -11.20 -20.02 12.34
N LYS A 254 -12.40 -20.51 12.66
CA LYS A 254 -12.67 -21.31 13.87
C LYS A 254 -11.85 -22.60 13.92
N GLN A 255 -11.65 -23.27 12.78
CA GLN A 255 -10.83 -24.48 12.72
C GLN A 255 -9.34 -24.18 12.89
N LEU A 256 -8.85 -23.06 12.35
CA LEU A 256 -7.46 -22.63 12.56
C LEU A 256 -7.20 -22.24 14.02
N LEU A 257 -8.11 -21.50 14.64
CA LEU A 257 -8.02 -21.13 16.05
C LEU A 257 -8.03 -22.36 16.95
N GLN A 258 -8.98 -23.28 16.76
CA GLN A 258 -9.03 -24.53 17.54
C GLN A 258 -7.75 -25.36 17.37
N PHE A 259 -7.20 -25.47 16.16
CA PHE A 259 -5.95 -26.21 15.94
C PHE A 259 -4.79 -25.62 16.75
N ILE A 260 -4.65 -24.29 16.79
CA ILE A 260 -3.58 -23.62 17.56
C ILE A 260 -3.85 -23.74 19.07
N MET A 261 -5.09 -23.57 19.51
CA MET A 261 -5.49 -23.75 20.92
C MET A 261 -5.18 -25.17 21.41
N ASP A 262 -5.56 -26.20 20.66
CA ASP A 262 -5.32 -27.60 21.02
C ASP A 262 -3.83 -27.89 21.22
N LYS A 263 -2.95 -27.32 20.38
CA LYS A 263 -1.49 -27.50 20.46
C LYS A 263 -0.87 -26.70 21.59
N PHE A 264 -1.30 -25.45 21.82
CA PHE A 264 -0.89 -24.67 22.98
C PHE A 264 -1.24 -25.37 24.30
N ILE A 265 -2.51 -25.81 24.45
CA ILE A 265 -3.00 -26.47 25.66
C ILE A 265 -2.26 -27.80 25.87
N ALA A 266 -2.01 -28.59 24.82
CA ALA A 266 -1.27 -29.84 24.93
C ALA A 266 0.21 -29.64 25.35
N ALA A 267 0.83 -28.52 24.95
CA ALA A 267 2.18 -28.15 25.40
C ALA A 267 2.20 -27.60 26.83
N ALA A 268 1.33 -26.63 27.15
CA ALA A 268 1.24 -25.98 28.45
C ALA A 268 0.96 -26.98 29.61
N ARG A 269 0.24 -28.08 29.32
CA ARG A 269 0.00 -29.18 30.27
C ARG A 269 1.27 -29.90 30.75
N GLN A 270 2.43 -29.71 30.12
CA GLN A 270 3.71 -30.25 30.61
C GLN A 270 4.30 -29.43 31.78
N GLY A 271 3.77 -28.24 32.05
CA GLY A 271 4.18 -27.40 33.18
C GLY A 271 5.40 -26.51 32.90
N PRO A 272 5.90 -25.79 33.92
CA PRO A 272 6.93 -24.75 33.75
C PRO A 272 8.32 -25.30 33.41
N ASP A 273 8.58 -26.58 33.67
CA ASP A 273 9.83 -27.28 33.31
C ASP A 273 9.76 -27.95 31.92
N MET A 274 8.82 -27.51 31.06
CA MET A 274 8.72 -27.96 29.66
C MET A 274 10.03 -27.70 28.89
N SER A 275 10.38 -28.63 28.00
CA SER A 275 11.59 -28.50 27.17
C SER A 275 11.47 -29.22 25.83
N GLY A 276 12.26 -28.80 24.84
CA GLY A 276 12.33 -29.47 23.54
C GLY A 276 11.09 -29.21 22.69
N GLU A 277 10.46 -30.27 22.14
CA GLU A 277 9.39 -30.08 21.14
C GLU A 277 8.11 -29.46 21.73
N ALA A 278 7.83 -29.65 23.02
CA ALA A 278 6.69 -29.01 23.69
C ALA A 278 6.91 -27.50 23.89
N GLU A 279 8.10 -27.10 24.35
CA GLU A 279 8.54 -25.72 24.51
C GLU A 279 8.49 -24.96 23.16
N LYS A 280 9.00 -25.58 22.09
CA LYS A 280 8.87 -25.06 20.71
C LYS A 280 7.40 -24.84 20.32
N ILE A 281 6.52 -25.82 20.56
CA ILE A 281 5.09 -25.70 20.23
C ILE A 281 4.40 -24.61 21.05
N PHE A 282 4.74 -24.47 22.33
CA PHE A 282 4.21 -23.43 23.20
C PHE A 282 4.51 -22.05 22.63
N HIS A 283 5.81 -21.72 22.43
CA HIS A 283 6.21 -20.41 21.93
C HIS A 283 5.74 -20.17 20.49
N ARG A 284 5.88 -21.15 19.60
CA ARG A 284 5.39 -21.03 18.21
C ARG A 284 3.88 -20.82 18.13
N SER A 285 3.09 -21.42 19.02
CA SER A 285 1.64 -21.16 19.07
C SER A 285 1.35 -19.68 19.37
N LEU A 286 2.05 -19.10 20.35
CA LEU A 286 1.93 -17.67 20.69
C LEU A 286 2.44 -16.76 19.56
N ASP A 287 3.49 -17.16 18.84
CA ASP A 287 3.99 -16.44 17.67
C ASP A 287 2.96 -16.44 16.53
N LEU A 288 2.35 -17.59 16.22
CA LEU A 288 1.31 -17.71 15.20
C LEU A 288 0.07 -16.87 15.53
N LEU A 289 -0.34 -16.82 16.79
CA LEU A 289 -1.41 -15.94 17.26
C LEU A 289 -1.03 -14.47 17.11
N GLN A 290 0.21 -14.09 17.45
CA GLN A 290 0.71 -12.72 17.25
C GLN A 290 0.71 -12.32 15.78
N PHE A 291 1.21 -13.16 14.86
CA PHE A 291 1.15 -12.89 13.42
C PHE A 291 -0.28 -12.77 12.92
N TRP A 292 -1.18 -13.64 13.37
CA TRP A 292 -2.57 -13.62 12.92
C TRP A 292 -3.32 -12.34 13.35
N ILE A 293 -3.10 -11.86 14.57
CA ILE A 293 -3.59 -10.54 15.02
C ILE A 293 -2.94 -9.42 14.21
N THR A 294 -1.62 -9.47 14.01
CA THR A 294 -0.86 -8.41 13.33
C THR A 294 -1.30 -8.24 11.87
N ASP A 295 -1.52 -9.35 11.17
CA ASP A 295 -1.77 -9.36 9.73
C ASP A 295 -3.26 -9.32 9.39
N CYS A 296 -4.11 -10.16 10.00
CA CYS A 296 -5.52 -10.35 9.57
C CYS A 296 -6.59 -9.85 10.54
N ARG A 297 -6.25 -9.14 11.65
CA ARG A 297 -7.25 -8.69 12.65
C ARG A 297 -8.44 -7.94 12.06
N GLN A 298 -8.22 -7.07 11.08
CA GLN A 298 -9.30 -6.28 10.47
C GLN A 298 -10.32 -7.13 9.68
N VAL A 299 -9.99 -8.39 9.36
CA VAL A 299 -10.80 -9.28 8.52
C VAL A 299 -11.40 -10.44 9.31
N ASP A 300 -10.62 -11.10 10.17
CA ASP A 300 -11.09 -12.30 10.88
C ASP A 300 -11.68 -12.02 12.26
N PHE A 301 -11.21 -10.95 12.94
CA PHE A 301 -11.56 -10.63 14.32
C PHE A 301 -12.46 -9.39 14.38
N THR A 302 -13.57 -9.45 13.65
CA THR A 302 -14.57 -8.37 13.61
C THR A 302 -15.31 -8.23 14.95
N PRO A 303 -15.75 -7.02 15.34
CA PRO A 303 -16.51 -6.83 16.58
C PRO A 303 -17.79 -7.65 16.59
N LYS A 304 -18.08 -8.34 17.70
CA LYS A 304 -19.20 -9.30 17.89
C LYS A 304 -19.06 -10.62 17.12
N SER A 305 -17.89 -10.94 16.56
CA SER A 305 -17.66 -12.28 16.00
C SER A 305 -17.42 -13.29 17.12
N SER A 306 -18.11 -14.43 17.04
CA SER A 306 -17.90 -15.55 17.99
C SER A 306 -16.49 -16.17 17.93
N LEU A 307 -15.67 -15.81 16.93
CA LEU A 307 -14.25 -16.12 16.90
C LEU A 307 -13.47 -15.28 17.93
N LEU A 308 -13.75 -13.97 17.98
CA LEU A 308 -13.16 -13.03 18.94
C LEU A 308 -13.56 -13.41 20.37
N ASP A 309 -14.84 -13.70 20.64
CA ASP A 309 -15.29 -14.15 21.96
C ASP A 309 -14.55 -15.42 22.43
N THR A 310 -14.36 -16.38 21.53
CA THR A 310 -13.63 -17.64 21.81
C THR A 310 -12.15 -17.37 22.10
N PHE A 311 -11.53 -16.48 21.32
CA PHE A 311 -10.11 -16.17 21.47
C PHE A 311 -9.82 -15.35 22.74
N GLU A 312 -10.67 -14.38 23.07
CA GLU A 312 -10.57 -13.63 24.33
C GLU A 312 -10.74 -14.55 25.54
N SER A 313 -11.69 -15.49 25.50
CA SER A 313 -11.84 -16.50 26.56
C SER A 313 -10.56 -17.33 26.71
N PHE A 314 -10.02 -17.84 25.61
CA PHE A 314 -8.79 -18.64 25.60
C PHE A 314 -7.57 -17.89 26.16
N LEU A 315 -7.38 -16.61 25.77
CA LEU A 315 -6.30 -15.79 26.29
C LEU A 315 -6.40 -15.61 27.81
N ASN A 316 -7.62 -15.40 28.33
CA ASN A 316 -7.84 -15.18 29.76
C ASN A 316 -7.78 -16.48 30.60
N THR A 317 -8.23 -17.63 30.08
CA THR A 317 -8.26 -18.89 30.87
C THR A 317 -7.01 -19.76 30.70
N GLU A 318 -6.43 -19.83 29.50
CA GLU A 318 -5.32 -20.75 29.21
C GLU A 318 -3.96 -20.05 29.10
N VAL A 319 -3.89 -18.84 28.53
CA VAL A 319 -2.60 -18.19 28.17
C VAL A 319 -2.06 -17.28 29.27
N ILE A 320 -2.81 -16.27 29.71
CA ILE A 320 -2.37 -15.30 30.72
C ILE A 320 -1.91 -15.98 32.03
N PRO A 321 -2.53 -17.08 32.51
CA PRO A 321 -2.06 -17.78 33.71
C PRO A 321 -0.69 -18.47 33.59
N VAL A 322 -0.13 -18.63 32.38
CA VAL A 322 1.16 -19.30 32.14
C VAL A 322 2.20 -18.44 31.41
N ASP A 323 1.79 -17.45 30.60
CA ASP A 323 2.69 -16.48 29.96
C ASP A 323 2.05 -15.08 29.83
N SER A 324 2.77 -14.09 30.36
CA SER A 324 2.51 -12.65 30.21
C SER A 324 2.25 -12.16 28.77
N ARG A 325 2.75 -12.87 27.75
CA ARG A 325 2.44 -12.61 26.33
C ARG A 325 0.93 -12.61 26.06
N GLY A 326 0.13 -13.34 26.84
CA GLY A 326 -1.33 -13.32 26.76
C GLY A 326 -1.94 -11.92 26.94
N GLU A 327 -1.38 -11.09 27.83
CA GLU A 327 -1.85 -9.72 28.06
C GLU A 327 -1.55 -8.83 26.85
N VAL A 328 -0.38 -9.01 26.22
CA VAL A 328 0.05 -8.28 25.01
C VAL A 328 -0.84 -8.65 23.81
N LEU A 329 -1.15 -9.95 23.65
CA LEU A 329 -2.07 -10.45 22.62
C LEU A 329 -3.49 -9.87 22.81
N LEU A 330 -3.99 -9.83 24.04
CA LEU A 330 -5.31 -9.27 24.37
C LEU A 330 -5.36 -7.75 24.11
N ALA A 331 -4.32 -7.01 24.51
CA ALA A 331 -4.21 -5.58 24.20
C ALA A 331 -4.13 -5.30 22.68
N ALA A 332 -3.45 -6.16 21.91
CA ALA A 332 -3.40 -6.07 20.45
C ALA A 332 -4.76 -6.37 19.79
N LEU A 333 -5.56 -7.29 20.35
CA LEU A 333 -6.94 -7.53 19.92
C LEU A 333 -7.87 -6.32 20.16
N HIS A 334 -7.63 -5.53 21.21
CA HIS A 334 -8.46 -4.35 21.52
C HIS A 334 -7.99 -3.05 20.88
N THR A 335 -6.69 -2.90 20.58
CA THR A 335 -6.09 -1.69 19.98
C THR A 335 -6.81 -1.27 18.68
N PRO A 336 -7.44 -0.09 18.58
CA PRO A 336 -8.23 0.26 17.39
C PRO A 336 -7.35 0.46 16.15
N ALA A 337 -7.90 0.17 14.96
CA ALA A 337 -7.12 0.08 13.72
C ALA A 337 -6.42 1.40 13.31
N TYR A 338 -6.89 2.55 13.78
CA TYR A 338 -6.28 3.86 13.46
C TYR A 338 -4.97 4.12 14.21
N THR A 339 -4.77 3.55 15.40
CA THR A 339 -3.58 3.85 16.24
C THR A 339 -2.28 3.25 15.68
N THR A 340 -2.35 2.06 15.05
CA THR A 340 -1.16 1.35 14.55
C THR A 340 -0.43 2.09 13.41
N TRP A 341 -1.14 2.92 12.65
CA TRP A 341 -0.56 3.59 11.47
C TRP A 341 0.23 4.87 11.80
N SER A 342 -0.20 5.63 12.81
CA SER A 342 0.47 6.88 13.20
C SER A 342 1.95 6.68 13.53
N HIS A 343 2.26 5.71 14.40
CA HIS A 343 3.64 5.35 14.75
C HIS A 343 4.45 4.76 13.59
N ARG A 344 3.83 4.00 12.67
CA ARG A 344 4.50 3.52 11.44
C ARG A 344 4.93 4.69 10.55
N SER A 345 4.11 5.74 10.47
CA SER A 345 4.38 6.93 9.67
C SER A 345 5.45 7.82 10.29
N GLU A 346 5.32 8.21 11.57
CA GLU A 346 6.27 9.13 12.23
C GLU A 346 7.70 8.57 12.31
N SER A 347 7.85 7.27 12.59
CA SER A 347 9.16 6.65 12.82
C SER A 347 10.11 6.79 11.61
N LEU A 348 9.62 6.45 10.41
CA LEU A 348 10.41 6.58 9.17
C LEU A 348 10.47 8.01 8.62
N LEU A 349 9.38 8.78 8.68
CA LEU A 349 9.34 10.14 8.14
C LEU A 349 10.27 11.10 8.90
N SER A 350 10.52 10.86 10.19
CA SER A 350 11.45 11.67 11.01
C SER A 350 12.87 11.80 10.41
N LEU A 351 13.31 10.84 9.58
CA LEU A 351 14.61 10.85 8.89
C LEU A 351 14.56 11.42 7.45
N GLN A 352 13.36 11.64 6.92
CA GLN A 352 13.04 11.78 5.48
C GLN A 352 12.35 13.13 5.16
N GLU A 353 12.86 14.24 5.69
CA GLU A 353 12.52 15.58 5.20
C GLU A 353 13.76 16.44 4.91
N GLU A 354 13.57 17.35 3.95
CA GLU A 354 14.51 18.25 3.26
C GLU A 354 15.70 17.60 2.55
N ASP A 355 15.55 17.40 1.23
CA ASP A 355 16.63 17.59 0.25
C ASP A 355 16.03 17.95 -1.13
N ASP A 356 16.57 19.00 -1.76
CA ASP A 356 16.36 19.44 -3.15
C ASP A 356 14.91 19.48 -3.72
N SER A 357 14.13 20.53 -3.37
CA SER A 357 13.04 21.03 -4.22
C SER A 357 13.27 22.50 -4.62
N VAL A 358 13.56 22.73 -5.91
CA VAL A 358 13.60 24.09 -6.49
C VAL A 358 12.19 24.49 -6.89
N CYS A 359 11.37 24.83 -5.89
CA CYS A 359 10.08 25.47 -6.11
C CYS A 359 10.24 26.99 -5.93
N VAL A 360 9.93 27.78 -6.96
CA VAL A 360 10.07 29.23 -6.91
C VAL A 360 9.01 29.81 -5.98
N HIS A 361 9.45 30.61 -4.99
CA HIS A 361 8.55 31.23 -4.03
C HIS A 361 7.51 32.14 -4.71
N SER A 362 6.26 32.03 -4.26
CA SER A 362 5.43 33.21 -4.02
C SER A 362 4.88 33.09 -2.60
N SER A 363 5.00 34.15 -1.82
CA SER A 363 4.79 34.12 -0.37
C SER A 363 3.75 35.14 0.07
N THR A 364 2.84 34.76 0.96
CA THR A 364 2.25 35.68 1.92
C THR A 364 2.01 34.94 3.23
N GLU A 365 2.25 35.63 4.33
CA GLU A 365 2.15 35.22 5.74
C GLU A 365 0.68 35.07 6.19
N ASP A 366 0.29 34.47 7.33
CA ASP A 366 0.85 33.45 8.26
C ASP A 366 -0.26 33.23 9.34
N LEU A 367 0.07 32.66 10.51
CA LEU A 367 -0.69 32.67 11.78
C LEU A 367 -1.86 31.68 11.92
N GLY A 368 -1.52 30.39 12.05
CA GLY A 368 -2.47 29.36 12.48
C GLY A 368 -2.78 29.36 14.00
N ARG A 369 -3.45 28.30 14.46
CA ARG A 369 -3.38 27.83 15.86
C ARG A 369 -3.88 26.39 16.00
N LYS A 370 -3.08 25.50 16.61
CA LYS A 370 -3.51 24.16 17.02
C LYS A 370 -4.56 24.28 18.13
N TRP A 371 -5.62 23.47 18.08
CA TRP A 371 -6.53 23.25 19.21
C TRP A 371 -6.63 21.75 19.49
N THR A 372 -6.00 21.31 20.58
CA THR A 372 -6.08 19.94 21.11
C THR A 372 -7.14 19.87 22.21
N PHE A 373 -8.15 19.01 22.05
CA PHE A 373 -9.18 18.81 23.07
C PHE A 373 -8.73 17.80 24.14
N SER A 374 -8.25 18.31 25.27
CA SER A 374 -8.07 17.49 26.49
C SER A 374 -9.36 17.51 27.31
N ARG A 375 -10.06 16.37 27.36
CA ARG A 375 -11.21 16.13 28.24
C ARG A 375 -10.72 15.60 29.59
N VAL A 376 -11.07 16.23 30.71
CA VAL A 376 -11.17 15.55 32.02
C VAL A 376 -11.96 16.38 33.07
N VAL A 377 -12.90 15.70 33.74
CA VAL A 377 -13.47 15.94 35.09
C VAL A 377 -14.28 17.21 35.40
N GLU A 378 -15.53 16.97 35.84
CA GLU A 378 -16.43 17.85 36.61
C GLU A 378 -16.17 17.63 38.13
N PRO A 379 -16.45 18.58 39.06
CA PRO A 379 -17.78 18.53 39.70
C PRO A 379 -18.36 19.86 40.28
N SER A 380 -19.65 20.08 40.01
CA SER A 380 -20.70 20.46 40.99
C SER A 380 -20.77 21.84 41.71
N ALA A 381 -22.00 22.37 41.70
CA ALA A 381 -22.70 23.17 42.75
C ALA A 381 -22.52 24.72 42.89
N ALA A 382 -23.67 25.41 42.74
CA ALA A 382 -24.27 26.39 43.68
C ALA A 382 -24.58 27.84 43.19
N MET A 383 -25.85 28.04 42.78
CA MET A 383 -26.78 29.11 43.23
C MET A 383 -26.53 30.62 42.95
N SER A 384 -27.26 31.12 41.93
CA SER A 384 -28.10 32.36 41.93
C SER A 384 -27.53 33.74 42.32
N LYS A 385 -27.73 34.74 41.43
CA LYS A 385 -28.87 35.69 41.51
C LYS A 385 -29.03 36.56 40.25
N GLU A 386 -30.19 37.21 40.12
CA GLU A 386 -30.49 38.30 39.16
C GLU A 386 -29.58 39.54 39.44
N ASP A 387 -29.43 40.54 38.56
CA ASP A 387 -30.50 41.36 37.96
C ASP A 387 -29.96 42.34 36.87
N LYS A 388 -30.89 43.01 36.15
CA LYS A 388 -30.75 44.17 35.25
C LYS A 388 -30.06 43.99 33.88
N ALA A 389 -30.91 43.99 32.86
CA ALA A 389 -30.54 44.36 31.50
C ALA A 389 -30.36 45.88 31.35
N PHE A 390 -29.37 46.29 30.55
CA PHE A 390 -29.36 47.57 29.84
C PHE A 390 -28.83 47.36 28.42
N SER A 391 -29.44 48.04 27.44
CA SER A 391 -29.18 47.81 26.01
C SER A 391 -28.07 48.70 25.47
N VAL A 392 -27.11 48.10 24.74
CA VAL A 392 -26.19 48.81 23.82
C VAL A 392 -26.19 48.08 22.47
N ALA A 393 -27.36 47.95 21.86
CA ALA A 393 -27.57 47.25 20.60
C ALA A 393 -27.12 48.06 19.34
N THR A 394 -25.85 48.48 19.28
CA THR A 394 -25.27 49.20 18.12
C THR A 394 -23.75 49.01 17.93
N ALA A 395 -23.10 47.98 18.53
CA ALA A 395 -21.63 47.91 18.59
C ALA A 395 -20.98 46.51 18.40
N LEU A 396 -21.65 45.55 17.74
CA LEU A 396 -21.06 44.26 17.36
C LEU A 396 -21.29 43.96 15.88
N PRO A 397 -20.29 43.42 15.14
CA PRO A 397 -20.51 42.85 13.82
C PRO A 397 -21.52 41.69 13.90
N MET A 398 -22.43 41.63 12.94
CA MET A 398 -23.31 40.46 12.77
C MET A 398 -22.45 39.22 12.50
N PRO A 399 -22.67 38.08 13.19
CA PRO A 399 -22.08 36.83 12.78
C PRO A 399 -22.70 36.41 11.44
N CYS A 400 -21.92 36.44 10.36
CA CYS A 400 -22.34 35.99 9.03
C CYS A 400 -22.45 34.46 8.98
N SER A 401 -23.44 33.90 9.66
CA SER A 401 -23.80 32.49 9.64
C SER A 401 -24.49 32.09 8.32
N GLY A 402 -23.80 32.29 7.20
CA GLY A 402 -24.26 31.99 5.85
C GLY A 402 -23.27 32.45 4.78
N SER A 403 -22.49 31.51 4.23
CA SER A 403 -21.79 31.63 2.92
C SER A 403 -21.33 30.24 2.45
N LEU A 404 -20.67 29.47 3.33
CA LEU A 404 -19.96 28.23 2.94
C LEU A 404 -20.86 27.17 2.27
N ALA A 405 -22.13 27.05 2.68
CA ALA A 405 -23.09 26.15 2.05
C ALA A 405 -23.59 26.66 0.68
N ASP A 406 -23.61 27.97 0.48
CA ASP A 406 -24.10 28.62 -0.75
C ASP A 406 -23.02 28.59 -1.85
N ASP A 407 -21.77 28.89 -1.49
CA ASP A 407 -20.59 28.79 -2.36
C ASP A 407 -20.31 27.36 -2.85
N LEU A 408 -20.58 26.35 -2.02
CA LEU A 408 -20.53 24.95 -2.46
C LEU A 408 -21.65 24.64 -3.48
N SER A 409 -22.85 25.18 -3.27
CA SER A 409 -24.00 24.97 -4.17
C SER A 409 -23.83 25.66 -5.53
N THR A 410 -23.11 26.78 -5.59
CA THR A 410 -22.80 27.50 -6.84
C THR A 410 -21.70 26.78 -7.60
N ARG A 411 -20.61 26.36 -6.94
CA ARG A 411 -19.53 25.56 -7.56
C ARG A 411 -20.01 24.20 -8.07
N GLU A 412 -20.93 23.52 -7.38
CA GLU A 412 -21.48 22.23 -7.82
C GLU A 412 -22.13 22.28 -9.22
N ARG A 413 -22.72 23.43 -9.57
CA ARG A 413 -23.37 23.67 -10.87
C ARG A 413 -22.39 23.88 -12.02
N ILE A 414 -21.13 24.25 -11.74
CA ILE A 414 -20.12 24.53 -12.77
C ILE A 414 -19.76 23.21 -13.49
N PRO A 415 -19.83 23.14 -14.84
CA PRO A 415 -19.36 21.99 -15.61
C PRO A 415 -17.84 21.78 -15.49
N PHE A 416 -17.36 20.54 -15.60
CA PHE A 416 -15.91 20.28 -15.52
C PHE A 416 -15.10 20.96 -16.65
N SER A 417 -15.74 21.24 -17.79
CA SER A 417 -15.15 22.04 -18.88
C SER A 417 -14.88 23.51 -18.53
N GLN A 418 -15.51 24.06 -17.48
CA GLN A 418 -15.37 25.44 -17.02
C GLN A 418 -14.53 25.57 -15.74
N ASN A 419 -14.18 24.46 -15.07
CA ASN A 419 -13.30 24.46 -13.91
C ASN A 419 -11.84 24.79 -14.34
N GLU A 420 -11.23 25.81 -13.74
CA GLU A 420 -9.91 26.36 -14.15
C GLU A 420 -8.68 25.56 -13.68
N CYS A 421 -8.84 24.55 -12.82
CA CYS A 421 -7.71 23.82 -12.22
C CYS A 421 -6.84 23.09 -13.26
N SER A 422 -5.52 23.11 -13.10
CA SER A 422 -4.62 22.41 -14.03
C SER A 422 -4.87 20.90 -14.06
N ALA A 423 -4.58 20.25 -15.20
CA ALA A 423 -4.66 18.79 -15.32
C ALA A 423 -3.79 18.08 -14.27
N GLN A 424 -2.63 18.68 -13.94
CA GLN A 424 -1.72 18.22 -12.89
C GLN A 424 -2.37 18.26 -11.50
N HIS A 425 -3.00 19.37 -11.11
CA HIS A 425 -3.64 19.51 -9.78
C HIS A 425 -4.84 18.56 -9.64
N VAL A 426 -5.65 18.41 -10.69
CA VAL A 426 -6.75 17.42 -10.70
C VAL A 426 -6.21 16.00 -10.57
N ALA A 427 -5.11 15.66 -11.25
CA ALA A 427 -4.46 14.35 -11.11
C ALA A 427 -3.90 14.12 -9.68
N GLN A 428 -3.37 15.16 -9.02
CA GLN A 428 -2.90 15.06 -7.62
C GLN A 428 -4.07 14.76 -6.68
N GLN A 429 -5.18 15.50 -6.78
CA GLN A 429 -6.34 15.26 -5.91
C GLN A 429 -7.02 13.92 -6.20
N LEU A 430 -7.17 13.50 -7.46
CA LEU A 430 -7.64 12.14 -7.78
C LEU A 430 -6.71 11.05 -7.24
N THR A 431 -5.40 11.31 -7.15
CA THR A 431 -4.42 10.39 -6.53
C THR A 431 -4.60 10.31 -5.02
N VAL A 432 -4.85 11.44 -4.33
CA VAL A 432 -5.18 11.45 -2.89
C VAL A 432 -6.48 10.69 -2.62
N LEU A 433 -7.55 10.96 -3.39
CA LEU A 433 -8.83 10.26 -3.27
C LEU A 433 -8.70 8.75 -3.50
N GLN A 434 -7.95 8.34 -4.52
CA GLN A 434 -7.71 6.92 -4.80
C GLN A 434 -6.83 6.25 -3.74
N GLN A 435 -5.91 7.00 -3.12
CA GLN A 435 -5.11 6.54 -1.98
C GLN A 435 -5.97 6.32 -0.73
N GLU A 436 -6.84 7.27 -0.37
CA GLU A 436 -7.80 7.14 0.75
C GLU A 436 -8.59 5.83 0.63
N MET A 437 -9.16 5.56 -0.55
CA MET A 437 -9.91 4.33 -0.83
C MET A 437 -9.06 3.05 -0.77
N PHE A 438 -7.78 3.11 -1.14
CA PHE A 438 -6.90 1.93 -1.21
C PHE A 438 -6.25 1.56 0.14
N GLN A 439 -6.02 2.53 1.02
CA GLN A 439 -5.37 2.30 2.33
C GLN A 439 -6.21 1.42 3.28
N GLY A 440 -7.55 1.40 3.13
CA GLY A 440 -8.44 0.50 3.89
C GLY A 440 -8.48 -0.96 3.39
N CYS A 441 -7.70 -1.32 2.38
CA CYS A 441 -7.80 -2.64 1.75
C CYS A 441 -6.84 -3.68 2.36
N HIS A 442 -7.26 -4.95 2.40
CA HIS A 442 -6.47 -6.07 2.88
C HIS A 442 -6.31 -7.11 1.75
N PRO A 443 -5.15 -7.81 1.63
CA PRO A 443 -4.91 -8.87 0.64
C PRO A 443 -6.08 -9.86 0.44
N VAL A 444 -6.74 -10.25 1.53
CA VAL A 444 -7.86 -11.22 1.53
C VAL A 444 -9.09 -10.71 0.76
N HIS A 445 -9.31 -9.39 0.67
CA HIS A 445 -10.49 -8.83 -0.03
C HIS A 445 -10.51 -9.16 -1.53
N PHE A 446 -9.35 -9.49 -2.13
CA PHE A 446 -9.23 -9.87 -3.54
C PHE A 446 -9.59 -11.33 -3.83
N LEU A 447 -9.67 -12.18 -2.81
CA LEU A 447 -9.86 -13.63 -2.94
C LEU A 447 -11.32 -14.01 -3.24
N ASN A 448 -11.50 -15.08 -4.01
CA ASN A 448 -12.77 -15.60 -4.51
C ASN A 448 -13.63 -14.52 -5.19
N SER A 449 -13.01 -13.51 -5.79
CA SER A 449 -13.72 -12.32 -6.28
C SER A 449 -14.74 -12.64 -7.40
N ARG A 450 -14.56 -13.73 -8.16
CA ARG A 450 -15.59 -14.24 -9.09
C ARG A 450 -16.87 -14.69 -8.39
N ILE A 451 -16.75 -15.29 -7.20
CA ILE A 451 -17.87 -15.71 -6.38
C ILE A 451 -18.57 -14.47 -5.78
N GLN A 452 -17.80 -13.43 -5.44
CA GLN A 452 -18.31 -12.09 -5.09
C GLN A 452 -18.91 -11.31 -6.30
N GLY A 453 -19.09 -11.95 -7.47
CA GLY A 453 -19.69 -11.36 -8.66
C GLY A 453 -18.77 -10.51 -9.54
N VAL A 454 -17.48 -10.37 -9.19
CA VAL A 454 -16.51 -9.59 -9.98
C VAL A 454 -16.16 -10.35 -11.26
N ARG A 455 -16.67 -9.87 -12.40
CA ARG A 455 -16.38 -10.41 -13.74
C ARG A 455 -15.47 -9.45 -14.50
N ASP A 456 -14.56 -10.00 -15.29
CA ASP A 456 -13.78 -9.22 -16.24
C ASP A 456 -14.72 -8.62 -17.31
N LYS A 457 -14.60 -7.31 -17.54
CA LYS A 457 -15.52 -6.53 -18.38
C LYS A 457 -15.16 -6.53 -19.87
N VAL A 458 -14.25 -7.41 -20.29
CA VAL A 458 -13.82 -7.58 -21.70
C VAL A 458 -14.90 -8.33 -22.52
N SER A 459 -16.14 -7.83 -22.52
CA SER A 459 -17.19 -8.04 -23.54
C SER A 459 -18.46 -7.24 -23.20
N ALA A 460 -18.68 -6.15 -23.94
CA ALA A 460 -19.94 -5.41 -24.17
C ALA A 460 -20.86 -5.03 -22.97
N PRO A 461 -21.20 -3.74 -22.78
CA PRO A 461 -22.22 -3.34 -21.82
C PRO A 461 -23.64 -3.57 -22.38
N ASN A 462 -24.25 -4.73 -22.13
CA ASN A 462 -25.71 -4.81 -22.00
C ASN A 462 -26.22 -6.09 -21.31
N ASN A 463 -27.35 -5.94 -20.61
CA ASN A 463 -28.11 -6.92 -19.80
C ASN A 463 -27.76 -7.03 -18.30
N ARG A 464 -28.23 -6.04 -17.52
CA ARG A 464 -28.35 -6.16 -16.05
C ARG A 464 -29.55 -7.02 -15.60
N ASN A 465 -30.44 -7.41 -16.54
CA ASN A 465 -31.75 -8.03 -16.28
C ASN A 465 -31.90 -9.41 -16.97
N VAL A 466 -31.27 -10.46 -16.42
CA VAL A 466 -31.65 -11.86 -16.68
C VAL A 466 -31.64 -12.61 -15.35
N SER A 467 -32.72 -13.33 -15.04
CA SER A 467 -32.86 -14.07 -13.77
C SER A 467 -31.84 -15.20 -13.67
N GLN A 468 -31.21 -15.36 -12.50
CA GLN A 468 -30.34 -16.50 -12.24
C GLN A 468 -31.18 -17.75 -11.89
N HIS A 469 -31.24 -18.71 -12.81
CA HIS A 469 -31.49 -20.11 -12.47
C HIS A 469 -30.77 -21.03 -13.46
N GLY A 470 -29.69 -21.65 -12.99
CA GLY A 470 -29.05 -22.81 -13.59
C GLY A 470 -28.68 -23.79 -12.48
N PRO A 471 -28.74 -25.11 -12.70
CA PRO A 471 -28.47 -26.09 -11.64
C PRO A 471 -26.98 -26.09 -11.25
N PRO A 472 -26.64 -26.36 -9.98
CA PRO A 472 -25.26 -26.51 -9.55
C PRO A 472 -24.65 -27.79 -10.14
N ALA A 473 -23.48 -27.68 -10.73
CA ALA A 473 -22.62 -28.84 -10.99
C ALA A 473 -21.76 -29.11 -9.75
N GLU A 474 -21.68 -30.37 -9.32
CA GLU A 474 -20.93 -30.78 -8.13
C GLU A 474 -19.42 -30.54 -8.35
N GLY A 475 -18.77 -29.78 -7.45
CA GLY A 475 -17.43 -29.27 -7.74
C GLY A 475 -16.71 -28.53 -6.62
N GLY A 476 -16.72 -29.04 -5.39
CA GLY A 476 -15.71 -28.71 -4.36
C GLY A 476 -15.50 -27.23 -4.05
N GLY A 477 -16.58 -26.47 -3.83
CA GLY A 477 -16.49 -25.11 -3.28
C GLY A 477 -16.03 -25.10 -1.81
N PRO A 478 -15.51 -23.97 -1.29
CA PRO A 478 -15.20 -23.82 0.13
C PRO A 478 -16.47 -23.90 1.00
N PRO A 479 -16.34 -24.19 2.32
CA PRO A 479 -17.48 -24.15 3.22
C PRO A 479 -18.08 -22.74 3.25
N VAL A 480 -19.36 -22.63 2.86
CA VAL A 480 -20.07 -21.35 2.77
C VAL A 480 -20.37 -20.83 4.17
N CYS A 481 -19.77 -19.69 4.53
CA CYS A 481 -20.23 -18.89 5.66
C CYS A 481 -21.47 -18.09 5.20
N GLU A 482 -22.64 -18.39 5.76
CA GLU A 482 -23.84 -17.57 5.60
C GLU A 482 -23.78 -16.33 6.51
N GLU A 483 -23.17 -15.26 6.02
CA GLU A 483 -23.43 -13.90 6.48
C GLU A 483 -23.88 -13.04 5.29
N PRO A 484 -24.74 -12.03 5.50
CA PRO A 484 -25.33 -11.26 4.41
C PRO A 484 -24.27 -10.44 3.65
N PRO A 485 -24.51 -10.10 2.37
CA PRO A 485 -23.54 -9.36 1.56
C PRO A 485 -23.43 -7.89 2.01
N SER A 486 -22.57 -7.63 3.00
CA SER A 486 -21.96 -6.32 3.20
C SER A 486 -21.05 -6.02 2.01
N ASP A 487 -21.23 -4.87 1.34
CA ASP A 487 -20.43 -4.46 0.17
C ASP A 487 -18.93 -4.59 0.46
N SER A 488 -18.26 -5.54 -0.19
CA SER A 488 -16.86 -5.84 0.12
C SER A 488 -15.96 -4.66 -0.26
N PHE A 489 -14.86 -4.47 0.47
CA PHE A 489 -13.88 -3.41 0.14
C PHE A 489 -13.39 -3.48 -1.32
N LEU A 490 -13.35 -4.67 -1.91
CA LEU A 490 -13.10 -4.82 -3.35
C LEU A 490 -14.26 -4.26 -4.18
N GLN A 491 -15.51 -4.64 -3.89
CA GLN A 491 -16.68 -4.09 -4.59
C GLN A 491 -16.75 -2.56 -4.48
N GLN A 492 -16.40 -1.99 -3.33
CA GLN A 492 -16.29 -0.53 -3.14
C GLN A 492 -15.21 0.10 -4.03
N LEU A 493 -14.00 -0.48 -4.08
CA LEU A 493 -12.91 -0.03 -4.97
C LEU A 493 -13.27 -0.13 -6.46
N LEU A 494 -13.95 -1.20 -6.87
CA LEU A 494 -14.39 -1.40 -8.25
C LEU A 494 -15.54 -0.43 -8.63
N SER A 495 -16.49 -0.21 -7.71
CA SER A 495 -17.59 0.75 -7.87
C SER A 495 -17.08 2.20 -7.95
N TYR A 496 -16.06 2.55 -7.15
CA TYR A 496 -15.37 3.83 -7.28
C TYR A 496 -14.69 3.96 -8.64
N ALA A 497 -13.95 2.94 -9.09
CA ALA A 497 -13.29 2.96 -10.40
C ALA A 497 -14.28 3.09 -11.57
N ASP A 498 -15.43 2.39 -11.49
CA ASP A 498 -16.54 2.53 -12.45
C ASP A 498 -17.13 3.95 -12.43
N SER A 499 -17.32 4.52 -11.24
CA SER A 499 -17.87 5.87 -11.06
C SER A 499 -16.96 6.94 -11.66
N VAL A 500 -15.63 6.82 -11.49
CA VAL A 500 -14.64 7.69 -12.14
C VAL A 500 -14.70 7.56 -13.67
N ALA A 501 -14.74 6.33 -14.20
CA ALA A 501 -14.80 6.10 -15.65
C ALA A 501 -16.11 6.61 -16.28
N ASN A 502 -17.25 6.37 -15.64
CA ASN A 502 -18.56 6.86 -16.07
C ASN A 502 -18.63 8.39 -16.00
N TRP A 503 -18.11 9.00 -14.94
CA TRP A 503 -18.00 10.45 -14.80
C TRP A 503 -17.23 11.08 -15.97
N ILE A 504 -16.03 10.57 -16.27
CA ILE A 504 -15.19 11.05 -17.38
C ILE A 504 -15.93 10.94 -18.71
N ALA A 505 -16.58 9.80 -18.97
CA ALA A 505 -17.35 9.61 -20.20
C ALA A 505 -18.55 10.57 -20.30
N ALA A 506 -19.28 10.78 -19.20
CA ALA A 506 -20.46 11.65 -19.16
C ALA A 506 -20.10 13.14 -19.36
N GLU A 507 -19.06 13.66 -18.71
CA GLU A 507 -18.63 15.06 -18.87
C GLU A 507 -18.28 15.39 -20.34
N ILE A 508 -17.70 14.44 -21.08
CA ILE A 508 -17.39 14.59 -22.51
C ILE A 508 -18.68 14.55 -23.34
N VAL A 509 -19.57 13.58 -23.10
CA VAL A 509 -20.81 13.38 -23.89
C VAL A 509 -21.84 14.50 -23.69
N ILE A 510 -21.87 15.13 -22.50
CA ILE A 510 -22.77 16.24 -22.15
C ILE A 510 -22.36 17.57 -22.80
N CYS A 511 -21.11 17.72 -23.24
CA CYS A 511 -20.60 19.01 -23.75
C CYS A 511 -21.31 19.50 -25.02
N ASP A 512 -21.77 20.76 -24.99
CA ASP A 512 -22.60 21.42 -26.01
C ASP A 512 -21.88 21.71 -27.34
N SER A 513 -20.57 21.45 -27.42
CA SER A 513 -19.81 21.64 -28.66
C SER A 513 -18.62 20.70 -28.80
N ALA A 514 -18.32 20.30 -30.04
CA ALA A 514 -17.14 19.50 -30.37
C ALA A 514 -15.81 20.19 -29.98
N LYS A 515 -15.77 21.52 -29.86
CA LYS A 515 -14.60 22.26 -29.35
C LYS A 515 -14.41 22.06 -27.84
N THR A 516 -15.51 22.06 -27.08
CA THR A 516 -15.49 21.77 -25.63
C THR A 516 -15.14 20.30 -25.38
N GLN A 517 -15.69 19.38 -26.19
CA GLN A 517 -15.33 17.96 -26.18
C GLN A 517 -13.83 17.74 -26.44
N LEU A 518 -13.28 18.39 -27.46
CA LEU A 518 -11.85 18.32 -27.80
C LEU A 518 -10.96 18.81 -26.64
N ALA A 519 -11.36 19.89 -25.96
CA ALA A 519 -10.66 20.41 -24.79
C ALA A 519 -10.71 19.44 -23.59
N LEU A 520 -11.87 18.83 -23.30
CA LEU A 520 -11.99 17.83 -22.24
C LEU A 520 -11.23 16.54 -22.55
N LEU A 521 -11.31 16.02 -23.78
CA LEU A 521 -10.53 14.85 -24.22
C LEU A 521 -9.03 15.09 -24.00
N THR A 522 -8.54 16.28 -24.39
CA THR A 522 -7.14 16.68 -24.17
C THR A 522 -6.81 16.76 -22.67
N ARG A 523 -7.68 17.40 -21.86
CA ARG A 523 -7.48 17.53 -20.40
C ARG A 523 -7.44 16.18 -19.69
N PHE A 524 -8.36 15.28 -20.01
CA PHE A 524 -8.40 13.94 -19.41
C PHE A 524 -7.21 13.08 -19.83
N LEU A 525 -6.73 13.17 -21.07
CA LEU A 525 -5.50 12.48 -21.48
C LEU A 525 -4.27 12.98 -20.69
N TRP A 526 -4.14 14.28 -20.45
CA TRP A 526 -3.07 14.81 -19.57
C TRP A 526 -3.22 14.38 -18.10
N ILE A 527 -4.45 14.32 -17.56
CA ILE A 527 -4.71 13.74 -16.22
C ILE A 527 -4.24 12.27 -16.18
N GLY A 528 -4.61 11.47 -17.20
CA GLY A 528 -4.21 10.07 -17.33
C GLY A 528 -2.69 9.90 -17.40
N LYS A 529 -2.00 10.77 -18.16
CA LYS A 529 -0.53 10.77 -18.26
C LYS A 529 0.13 11.06 -16.92
N HIS A 530 -0.27 12.11 -16.22
CA HIS A 530 0.31 12.43 -14.91
C HIS A 530 0.06 11.33 -13.87
N CYS A 531 -1.14 10.73 -13.87
CA CYS A 531 -1.41 9.55 -13.04
C CYS A 531 -0.47 8.38 -13.37
N TYR A 532 -0.20 8.10 -14.66
CA TYR A 532 0.76 7.09 -15.08
C TYR A 532 2.21 7.43 -14.68
N GLU A 533 2.67 8.65 -14.96
CA GLU A 533 4.01 9.17 -14.60
C GLU A 533 4.29 9.04 -13.10
N TRP A 534 3.27 9.24 -12.26
CA TRP A 534 3.35 9.10 -10.80
C TRP A 534 3.01 7.70 -10.27
N ARG A 535 2.91 6.67 -11.13
CA ARG A 535 2.55 5.28 -10.75
C ARG A 535 1.16 5.11 -10.10
N ASN A 536 0.25 6.08 -10.28
CA ASN A 536 -1.18 5.90 -10.03
C ASN A 536 -1.85 5.20 -11.24
N PHE A 537 -1.57 3.90 -11.36
CA PHE A 537 -2.14 3.05 -12.41
C PHE A 537 -3.65 2.87 -12.25
N ALA A 538 -4.18 2.94 -11.03
CA ALA A 538 -5.62 2.91 -10.76
C ALA A 538 -6.37 4.01 -11.53
N THR A 539 -6.03 5.28 -11.31
CA THR A 539 -6.69 6.40 -12.00
C THR A 539 -6.31 6.48 -13.48
N ALA A 540 -5.08 6.12 -13.87
CA ALA A 540 -4.71 6.04 -15.28
C ALA A 540 -5.59 5.05 -16.07
N MET A 541 -5.92 3.89 -15.47
CA MET A 541 -6.82 2.90 -16.07
C MET A 541 -8.31 3.33 -16.02
N GLN A 542 -8.73 4.11 -15.02
CA GLN A 542 -10.08 4.69 -14.97
C GLN A 542 -10.29 5.74 -16.07
N VAL A 543 -9.30 6.61 -16.28
CA VAL A 543 -9.26 7.58 -17.38
C VAL A 543 -9.34 6.86 -18.73
N LEU A 544 -8.51 5.84 -18.94
CA LEU A 544 -8.54 5.02 -20.16
C LEU A 544 -9.91 4.35 -20.36
N GLY A 545 -10.49 3.77 -19.31
CA GLY A 545 -11.82 3.14 -19.36
C GLY A 545 -12.95 4.09 -19.75
N GLY A 546 -12.94 5.32 -19.21
CA GLY A 546 -13.90 6.36 -19.59
C GLY A 546 -13.74 6.82 -21.05
N LEU A 547 -12.51 7.05 -21.49
CA LEU A 547 -12.18 7.44 -22.87
C LEU A 547 -12.47 6.33 -23.90
N GLU A 548 -12.30 5.07 -23.52
CA GLU A 548 -12.59 3.91 -24.37
C GLU A 548 -14.05 3.42 -24.31
N SER A 549 -14.93 4.11 -23.58
CA SER A 549 -16.37 3.89 -23.63
C SER A 549 -16.89 3.98 -25.08
N VAL A 550 -17.79 3.06 -25.46
CA VAL A 550 -18.28 2.91 -26.84
C VAL A 550 -18.85 4.22 -27.39
N THR A 551 -19.59 4.96 -26.56
CA THR A 551 -20.13 6.28 -26.88
C THR A 551 -19.02 7.30 -27.15
N VAL A 552 -18.04 7.41 -26.25
CA VAL A 552 -16.96 8.39 -26.35
C VAL A 552 -16.09 8.12 -27.58
N ARG A 553 -15.75 6.86 -27.84
CA ARG A 553 -14.93 6.44 -29.00
C ARG A 553 -15.54 6.78 -30.38
N GLN A 554 -16.85 7.00 -30.46
CA GLN A 554 -17.52 7.32 -31.72
C GLN A 554 -17.59 8.83 -32.01
N LEU A 555 -17.23 9.70 -31.06
CA LEU A 555 -17.35 11.15 -31.19
C LEU A 555 -16.49 11.73 -32.34
N PRO A 556 -16.97 12.76 -33.06
CA PRO A 556 -16.19 13.39 -34.13
C PRO A 556 -14.96 14.17 -33.62
N ALA A 557 -14.93 14.53 -32.33
CA ALA A 557 -13.86 15.30 -31.69
C ALA A 557 -12.46 14.64 -31.81
N TRP A 558 -12.37 13.30 -31.75
CA TRP A 558 -11.11 12.56 -31.86
C TRP A 558 -10.27 12.91 -33.11
N LYS A 559 -10.92 13.32 -34.21
CA LYS A 559 -10.26 13.68 -35.49
C LYS A 559 -9.46 14.98 -35.42
N HIS A 560 -9.64 15.77 -34.37
CA HIS A 560 -9.06 17.11 -34.21
C HIS A 560 -8.02 17.19 -33.07
N LEU A 561 -7.71 16.05 -32.44
CA LEU A 561 -6.61 15.96 -31.47
C LEU A 561 -5.26 16.03 -32.19
N SER A 562 -4.25 16.60 -31.53
CA SER A 562 -2.89 16.63 -32.03
C SER A 562 -2.20 15.27 -31.83
N SER A 563 -1.23 14.94 -32.69
CA SER A 563 -0.48 13.66 -32.63
C SER A 563 0.03 13.38 -31.21
N LYS A 564 0.71 14.36 -30.59
CA LYS A 564 1.22 14.30 -29.21
C LYS A 564 0.18 13.91 -28.16
N VAL A 565 -1.10 14.20 -28.37
CA VAL A 565 -2.19 13.85 -27.44
C VAL A 565 -2.78 12.48 -27.77
N CYS A 566 -2.83 12.09 -29.05
CA CYS A 566 -3.16 10.71 -29.45
C CYS A 566 -2.10 9.70 -28.99
N GLU A 567 -0.82 10.07 -29.04
CA GLU A 567 0.32 9.27 -28.54
C GLU A 567 0.13 8.88 -27.06
N ILE A 568 -0.44 9.76 -26.23
CA ILE A 568 -0.76 9.48 -24.82
C ILE A 568 -1.81 8.36 -24.68
N LEU A 569 -2.79 8.29 -25.59
CA LEU A 569 -3.80 7.24 -25.56
C LEU A 569 -3.19 5.87 -25.89
N GLU A 570 -2.29 5.82 -26.86
CA GLU A 570 -1.59 4.57 -27.21
C GLU A 570 -0.57 4.16 -26.13
N GLU A 571 0.10 5.13 -25.48
CA GLU A 571 0.93 4.92 -24.28
C GLU A 571 0.11 4.29 -23.13
N LEU A 572 -1.06 4.85 -22.81
CA LEU A 572 -1.96 4.29 -21.79
C LEU A 572 -2.49 2.89 -22.16
N ARG A 573 -2.74 2.60 -23.44
CA ARG A 573 -3.08 1.25 -23.90
C ARG A 573 -1.92 0.26 -23.75
N ALA A 574 -0.71 0.65 -24.13
CA ALA A 574 0.48 -0.18 -23.96
C ALA A 574 0.72 -0.50 -22.47
N VAL A 575 0.51 0.48 -21.59
CA VAL A 575 0.51 0.28 -20.13
C VAL A 575 -0.57 -0.69 -19.69
N GLN A 576 -1.81 -0.61 -20.20
CA GLN A 576 -2.86 -1.59 -19.87
C GLN A 576 -2.46 -3.02 -20.27
N VAL A 577 -1.85 -3.20 -21.45
CA VAL A 577 -1.39 -4.52 -21.93
C VAL A 577 -0.25 -5.04 -21.05
N PHE A 578 0.74 -4.21 -20.73
CA PHE A 578 1.85 -4.55 -19.84
C PHE A 578 1.36 -4.98 -18.45
N LEU A 579 0.50 -4.18 -17.81
CA LEU A 579 -0.07 -4.48 -16.50
C LEU A 579 -0.89 -5.78 -16.48
N LYS A 580 -1.45 -6.18 -17.63
CA LYS A 580 -2.20 -7.44 -17.78
C LYS A 580 -1.33 -8.66 -18.13
N SER A 581 -0.05 -8.47 -18.49
CA SER A 581 0.82 -9.56 -18.97
C SER A 581 1.64 -10.29 -17.91
N ASP A 582 1.86 -9.66 -16.75
CA ASP A 582 2.68 -10.17 -15.65
C ASP A 582 2.02 -9.72 -14.33
N ASP A 583 1.82 -10.66 -13.40
CA ASP A 583 1.10 -10.43 -12.14
C ASP A 583 1.94 -9.77 -11.04
N LEU A 584 3.26 -9.65 -11.23
CA LEU A 584 4.21 -8.98 -10.35
C LEU A 584 4.95 -7.82 -11.03
N CYS A 585 4.57 -7.42 -12.24
CA CYS A 585 5.26 -6.39 -13.05
C CYS A 585 5.53 -5.06 -12.31
N LEU A 586 4.62 -4.66 -11.40
CA LEU A 586 4.73 -3.43 -10.60
C LEU A 586 5.72 -3.54 -9.42
N MET A 587 6.13 -4.76 -9.06
CA MET A 587 7.11 -5.07 -8.01
C MET A 587 8.56 -4.99 -8.50
N GLY A 588 8.78 -4.77 -9.80
CA GLY A 588 10.10 -4.55 -10.37
C GLY A 588 10.79 -3.30 -9.81
N GLY A 589 11.93 -3.51 -9.14
CA GLY A 589 12.73 -2.46 -8.51
C GLY A 589 13.54 -3.02 -7.33
N GLY A 590 14.67 -2.40 -7.02
CA GLY A 590 15.50 -2.81 -5.87
C GLY A 590 14.81 -2.54 -4.53
N HIS A 591 15.09 -3.37 -3.53
CA HIS A 591 14.48 -3.32 -2.18
C HIS A 591 14.67 -1.99 -1.41
N THR A 592 15.59 -1.12 -1.84
CA THR A 592 16.10 0.02 -1.05
C THR A 592 15.22 1.27 -1.06
N ARG A 593 14.35 1.47 -2.07
CA ARG A 593 13.32 2.54 -2.03
C ARG A 593 12.23 2.29 -3.08
N ARG A 594 11.00 1.97 -2.65
CA ARG A 594 9.85 1.92 -3.55
C ARG A 594 9.16 3.29 -3.63
N SER A 595 8.88 3.74 -4.85
CA SER A 595 8.00 4.88 -5.08
C SER A 595 6.55 4.53 -4.71
N PRO A 596 5.76 5.49 -4.19
CA PRO A 596 4.33 5.29 -3.98
C PRO A 596 3.67 4.86 -5.29
N THR A 597 2.69 3.95 -5.19
CA THR A 597 2.08 3.26 -6.34
C THR A 597 0.63 2.92 -6.00
N LEU A 598 -0.31 3.16 -6.92
CA LEU A 598 -1.71 2.70 -6.77
C LEU A 598 -2.03 1.70 -7.89
N PRO A 599 -2.15 0.39 -7.60
CA PRO A 599 -2.45 -0.62 -8.61
C PRO A 599 -3.92 -0.51 -9.05
N SER A 600 -4.21 -0.83 -10.32
CA SER A 600 -5.60 -0.97 -10.74
C SER A 600 -6.23 -2.20 -10.06
N ALA A 601 -7.19 -1.98 -9.16
CA ALA A 601 -7.89 -3.04 -8.44
C ALA A 601 -8.57 -4.05 -9.38
N HIS A 602 -9.04 -3.60 -10.55
CA HIS A 602 -9.56 -4.47 -11.61
C HIS A 602 -8.49 -5.44 -12.16
N ILE A 603 -7.26 -4.97 -12.39
CA ILE A 603 -6.16 -5.79 -12.94
C ILE A 603 -5.58 -6.71 -11.85
N LEU A 604 -5.43 -6.22 -10.62
CA LEU A 604 -4.99 -7.05 -9.50
C LEU A 604 -5.99 -8.17 -9.19
N ALA A 605 -7.29 -7.88 -9.21
CA ALA A 605 -8.32 -8.90 -9.11
C ALA A 605 -8.27 -9.88 -10.30
N MET A 606 -8.10 -9.39 -11.53
CA MET A 606 -7.95 -10.25 -12.72
C MET A 606 -6.80 -11.26 -12.57
N HIS A 607 -5.63 -10.83 -12.07
CA HIS A 607 -4.48 -11.71 -11.83
C HIS A 607 -4.76 -12.77 -10.75
N VAL A 608 -5.33 -12.37 -9.61
CA VAL A 608 -5.77 -13.31 -8.57
C VAL A 608 -6.78 -14.31 -9.14
N GLN A 609 -7.75 -13.86 -9.92
CA GLN A 609 -8.75 -14.70 -10.57
C GLN A 609 -8.18 -15.66 -11.62
N GLN A 610 -7.06 -15.34 -12.27
CA GLN A 610 -6.36 -16.26 -13.17
C GLN A 610 -5.67 -17.36 -12.34
N GLN A 611 -4.96 -16.98 -11.28
CA GLN A 611 -4.34 -17.90 -10.33
C GLN A 611 -5.37 -18.79 -9.61
N GLU A 612 -6.63 -18.35 -9.46
CA GLU A 612 -7.73 -19.13 -8.88
C GLU A 612 -8.30 -20.23 -9.80
N ILE A 613 -8.01 -20.24 -11.11
CA ILE A 613 -8.59 -21.21 -12.07
C ILE A 613 -8.18 -22.67 -11.75
N GLY A 614 -9.12 -23.60 -11.96
CA GLY A 614 -8.90 -25.04 -11.82
C GLY A 614 -8.86 -25.54 -10.36
N ALA A 615 -8.88 -26.86 -10.16
CA ALA A 615 -8.99 -27.46 -8.84
C ALA A 615 -7.80 -27.10 -7.92
N PHE A 616 -8.09 -26.62 -6.70
CA PHE A 616 -7.09 -26.42 -5.64
C PHE A 616 -6.56 -27.74 -5.07
N THR A 617 -7.40 -28.78 -5.08
CA THR A 617 -7.08 -30.12 -4.59
C THR A 617 -6.57 -31.06 -5.69
N LEU A 618 -5.96 -32.17 -5.27
CA LEU A 618 -5.77 -33.39 -6.06
C LEU A 618 -6.99 -34.32 -5.90
N THR A 619 -7.02 -35.40 -6.68
CA THR A 619 -7.99 -36.51 -6.53
C THR A 619 -7.94 -37.18 -5.16
N THR A 620 -6.83 -37.02 -4.41
CA THR A 620 -6.68 -37.48 -3.02
C THR A 620 -7.29 -36.53 -1.98
N GLY A 621 -7.85 -35.39 -2.39
CA GLY A 621 -8.34 -34.33 -1.49
C GLY A 621 -7.24 -33.41 -0.92
N ALA A 622 -5.96 -33.73 -1.11
CA ALA A 622 -4.84 -32.90 -0.65
C ALA A 622 -4.71 -31.60 -1.50
N TYR A 623 -4.39 -30.48 -0.84
CA TYR A 623 -4.35 -29.13 -1.40
C TYR A 623 -2.98 -28.79 -1.99
N LYS A 624 -2.96 -28.22 -3.21
CA LYS A 624 -1.77 -27.79 -3.94
C LYS A 624 -1.21 -26.51 -3.31
N TRP A 625 -0.21 -26.66 -2.44
CA TRP A 625 0.44 -25.54 -1.77
C TRP A 625 1.07 -24.55 -2.75
N THR A 626 1.62 -25.01 -3.88
CA THR A 626 2.18 -24.12 -4.92
C THR A 626 1.17 -23.11 -5.47
N LYS A 627 -0.11 -23.51 -5.63
CA LYS A 627 -1.18 -22.62 -6.09
C LYS A 627 -1.51 -21.57 -5.03
N LEU A 628 -1.62 -21.99 -3.76
CA LEU A 628 -1.86 -21.09 -2.62
C LEU A 628 -0.69 -20.11 -2.43
N ARG A 629 0.56 -20.60 -2.49
CA ARG A 629 1.78 -19.78 -2.45
C ARG A 629 1.82 -18.75 -3.59
N SER A 630 1.38 -19.11 -4.79
CA SER A 630 1.26 -18.18 -5.94
C SER A 630 0.26 -17.05 -5.66
N ILE A 631 -0.97 -17.40 -5.25
CA ILE A 631 -2.01 -16.43 -4.90
C ILE A 631 -1.54 -15.49 -3.79
N ALA A 632 -0.90 -16.04 -2.73
CA ALA A 632 -0.35 -15.27 -1.63
C ALA A 632 0.68 -14.20 -2.08
N LYS A 633 1.56 -14.54 -3.04
CA LYS A 633 2.49 -13.57 -3.63
C LYS A 633 1.73 -12.44 -4.33
N VAL A 634 0.76 -12.76 -5.19
CA VAL A 634 -0.03 -11.76 -5.92
C VAL A 634 -0.79 -10.83 -4.97
N VAL A 635 -1.46 -11.34 -3.93
CA VAL A 635 -2.23 -10.48 -3.00
C VAL A 635 -1.37 -9.72 -2.00
N SER A 636 -0.17 -10.20 -1.65
CA SER A 636 0.75 -9.48 -0.75
C SER A 636 1.16 -8.10 -1.29
N GLN A 637 1.06 -7.89 -2.61
CA GLN A 637 1.26 -6.60 -3.26
C GLN A 637 0.39 -5.47 -2.68
N VAL A 638 -0.81 -5.77 -2.13
CA VAL A 638 -1.71 -4.75 -1.55
C VAL A 638 -1.01 -3.96 -0.44
N HIS A 639 -0.51 -4.67 0.58
CA HIS A 639 0.27 -4.06 1.66
C HIS A 639 1.62 -3.50 1.17
N ALA A 640 2.21 -4.13 0.16
CA ALA A 640 3.48 -3.71 -0.43
C ALA A 640 3.41 -2.33 -1.14
N PHE A 641 2.22 -1.94 -1.61
CA PHE A 641 1.95 -0.62 -2.20
C PHE A 641 1.40 0.40 -1.20
N GLN A 642 0.76 -0.04 -0.11
CA GLN A 642 0.27 0.84 0.96
C GLN A 642 1.39 1.46 1.80
N GLU A 643 2.56 0.81 1.89
CA GLU A 643 3.71 1.26 2.70
C GLU A 643 4.29 2.61 2.26
N ALA A 644 4.19 2.96 0.98
CA ALA A 644 4.66 4.24 0.43
C ALA A 644 3.47 5.15 0.08
N VAL A 645 3.33 6.25 0.82
CA VAL A 645 2.23 7.22 0.73
C VAL A 645 2.62 8.39 -0.19
N TYR A 646 1.68 8.88 -1.01
CA TYR A 646 1.86 10.09 -1.83
C TYR A 646 1.89 11.36 -0.96
N PRO A 647 2.94 12.20 -1.05
CA PRO A 647 3.09 13.42 -0.25
C PRO A 647 2.38 14.62 -0.88
N TYR A 648 1.11 14.46 -1.28
CA TYR A 648 0.28 15.53 -1.85
C TYR A 648 -0.66 16.09 -0.79
N SER A 649 -0.75 17.42 -0.69
CA SER A 649 -1.71 18.09 0.19
C SER A 649 -3.15 17.97 -0.34
N PRO A 650 -4.14 17.69 0.52
CA PRO A 650 -5.54 17.62 0.12
C PRO A 650 -6.12 19.03 -0.11
N ASP A 651 -6.59 19.29 -1.33
CA ASP A 651 -7.44 20.44 -1.65
C ASP A 651 -8.90 20.04 -1.39
N LEU A 652 -9.41 20.40 -0.21
CA LEU A 652 -10.73 19.98 0.25
C LEU A 652 -11.87 20.50 -0.64
N ASP A 653 -11.72 21.69 -1.21
CA ASP A 653 -12.70 22.30 -2.12
C ASP A 653 -12.77 21.53 -3.44
N LEU A 654 -11.61 21.31 -4.07
CA LEU A 654 -11.54 20.57 -5.33
C LEU A 654 -11.95 19.11 -5.14
N GLN A 655 -11.56 18.48 -4.02
CA GLN A 655 -12.02 17.13 -3.70
C GLN A 655 -13.53 17.05 -3.46
N ALA A 656 -14.13 18.00 -2.73
CA ALA A 656 -15.58 18.02 -2.50
C ALA A 656 -16.35 18.19 -3.83
N TYR A 657 -15.90 19.12 -4.67
CA TYR A 657 -16.41 19.29 -6.03
C TYR A 657 -16.27 18.00 -6.86
N LEU A 658 -15.09 17.37 -6.89
CA LEU A 658 -14.86 16.12 -7.64
C LEU A 658 -15.74 14.97 -7.12
N ARG A 659 -15.84 14.78 -5.79
CA ARG A 659 -16.73 13.78 -5.15
C ARG A 659 -18.19 14.03 -5.58
N SER A 660 -18.67 15.28 -5.63
CA SER A 660 -20.01 15.64 -6.13
C SER A 660 -20.20 15.31 -7.63
N ARG A 661 -19.29 15.77 -8.51
CA ARG A 661 -19.38 15.50 -9.97
C ARG A 661 -19.43 13.99 -10.24
N MET A 662 -18.57 13.22 -9.56
CA MET A 662 -18.53 11.76 -9.68
C MET A 662 -19.81 11.11 -9.17
N ALA A 663 -20.29 11.46 -7.97
CA ALA A 663 -21.51 10.88 -7.41
C ALA A 663 -22.72 11.08 -8.34
N ARG A 664 -22.91 12.30 -8.85
CA ARG A 664 -24.05 12.64 -9.74
C ARG A 664 -24.00 11.95 -11.10
N LEU A 665 -22.81 11.74 -11.68
CA LEU A 665 -22.66 11.17 -13.02
C LEU A 665 -22.37 9.64 -13.03
N SER A 666 -22.05 9.06 -11.88
CA SER A 666 -21.75 7.61 -11.70
C SER A 666 -22.82 6.66 -12.27
N THR A 667 -24.09 7.04 -12.17
CA THR A 667 -25.26 6.21 -12.54
C THR A 667 -25.94 6.67 -13.83
N SER A 668 -25.41 7.67 -14.53
CA SER A 668 -26.02 8.19 -15.76
C SER A 668 -25.87 7.25 -16.96
N ASP A 669 -26.95 7.07 -17.72
CA ASP A 669 -26.90 6.28 -18.96
C ASP A 669 -26.24 7.09 -20.09
N LEU A 670 -25.02 6.68 -20.46
CA LEU A 670 -24.21 7.30 -21.50
C LEU A 670 -24.86 7.24 -22.89
N HIS A 671 -25.81 6.34 -23.15
CA HIS A 671 -26.54 6.28 -24.43
C HIS A 671 -27.71 7.28 -24.47
N LEU A 672 -28.38 7.53 -23.35
CA LEU A 672 -29.41 8.58 -23.27
C LEU A 672 -28.77 9.97 -23.36
N LEU A 673 -27.73 10.24 -22.55
CA LEU A 673 -26.96 11.50 -22.61
C LEU A 673 -26.38 11.78 -24.01
N ALA A 674 -26.07 10.73 -24.77
CA ALA A 674 -25.57 10.85 -26.14
C ALA A 674 -26.66 11.13 -27.18
N ALA A 675 -27.89 10.67 -26.94
CA ALA A 675 -29.03 10.87 -27.83
C ALA A 675 -29.66 12.26 -27.66
N ASP A 676 -29.65 12.81 -26.45
CA ASP A 676 -30.24 14.11 -26.12
C ASP A 676 -29.37 15.32 -26.55
N ASN A 677 -28.08 15.10 -26.85
CA ASN A 677 -27.15 16.16 -27.26
C ASN A 677 -26.81 16.08 -28.76
N ASP A 678 -27.37 16.99 -29.56
CA ASP A 678 -27.15 17.10 -31.02
C ASP A 678 -25.67 17.30 -31.40
N ALA A 679 -24.80 17.82 -30.50
CA ALA A 679 -23.37 18.01 -30.78
C ALA A 679 -22.59 16.70 -30.99
N ASN A 680 -23.18 15.55 -30.64
CA ASN A 680 -22.57 14.22 -30.77
C ASN A 680 -22.71 13.60 -32.17
N ASP A 681 -23.53 14.17 -33.06
CA ASP A 681 -23.64 13.84 -34.50
C ASP A 681 -24.08 12.39 -34.85
N PHE A 682 -24.31 11.52 -33.86
CA PHE A 682 -24.70 10.10 -34.03
C PHE A 682 -25.98 9.90 -34.86
N ARG A 683 -26.90 10.86 -34.79
CA ARG A 683 -28.13 10.89 -35.58
C ARG A 683 -27.86 10.88 -37.09
N GLN A 684 -26.77 11.51 -37.53
CA GLN A 684 -26.38 11.50 -38.94
C GLN A 684 -25.83 10.15 -39.40
N SER A 685 -25.16 9.38 -38.55
CA SER A 685 -24.57 8.09 -38.95
C SER A 685 -25.64 7.01 -39.12
N SER A 686 -26.58 6.90 -38.17
CA SER A 686 -27.68 5.93 -38.24
C SER A 686 -28.61 6.23 -39.41
N GLU A 687 -28.96 7.50 -39.66
CA GLU A 687 -29.75 7.88 -40.83
C GLU A 687 -29.01 7.59 -42.15
N ARG A 688 -27.71 7.87 -42.27
CA ARG A 688 -26.93 7.52 -43.47
C ARG A 688 -26.88 6.02 -43.70
N GLN A 689 -26.81 5.22 -42.63
CA GLN A 689 -26.83 3.75 -42.70
C GLN A 689 -28.22 3.21 -43.09
N ALA A 690 -29.30 3.74 -42.50
CA ALA A 690 -30.68 3.40 -42.87
C ALA A 690 -31.01 3.80 -44.32
N ARG A 691 -30.61 5.01 -44.76
CA ARG A 691 -30.72 5.47 -46.15
C ARG A 691 -29.91 4.59 -47.11
N ARG A 692 -28.69 4.15 -46.72
CA ARG A 692 -27.92 3.16 -47.49
C ARG A 692 -28.68 1.83 -47.63
N ILE A 693 -29.17 1.27 -46.53
CA ILE A 693 -29.92 -0.01 -46.52
C ILE A 693 -31.20 0.08 -47.37
N GLN A 694 -31.97 1.18 -47.27
CA GLN A 694 -33.09 1.43 -48.18
C GLN A 694 -32.65 1.50 -49.64
N ASN A 695 -31.52 2.16 -49.95
CA ASN A 695 -31.06 2.29 -51.33
C ASN A 695 -30.53 0.95 -51.90
N THR A 696 -29.91 0.08 -51.10
CA THR A 696 -29.62 -1.31 -51.54
C THR A 696 -30.91 -2.10 -51.73
N LEU A 697 -31.89 -2.03 -50.82
CA LEU A 697 -33.19 -2.69 -50.98
C LEU A 697 -33.95 -2.23 -52.23
N ARG A 698 -33.95 -0.92 -52.53
CA ARG A 698 -34.51 -0.36 -53.77
C ARG A 698 -33.79 -0.89 -55.00
N ARG A 699 -32.44 -0.91 -55.00
CA ARG A 699 -31.63 -1.48 -56.09
C ARG A 699 -31.94 -2.96 -56.32
N VAL A 700 -31.98 -3.76 -55.25
CA VAL A 700 -32.27 -5.20 -55.33
C VAL A 700 -33.69 -5.42 -55.86
N LYS A 701 -34.68 -4.66 -55.38
CA LYS A 701 -36.06 -4.72 -55.90
C LYS A 701 -36.13 -4.34 -57.38
N ALA A 702 -35.35 -3.36 -57.83
CA ALA A 702 -35.25 -2.95 -59.24
C ALA A 702 -34.42 -3.90 -60.13
N THR A 703 -33.84 -4.98 -59.57
CA THR A 703 -33.26 -6.11 -60.33
C THR A 703 -34.14 -7.37 -60.31
N PHE A 704 -35.34 -7.27 -59.71
CA PHE A 704 -36.39 -8.30 -59.74
C PHE A 704 -37.69 -7.78 -60.38
N GLN A 705 -37.58 -6.75 -61.23
CA GLN A 705 -38.62 -6.22 -62.12
C GLN A 705 -38.03 -6.11 -63.53
#